data_AF-A0A921VDQ6-F1
#
_entry.id   AF-A0A921VDQ6-F1
#
_cell.length_a   1.000
_cell.length_b   1.000
_cell.length_c   1.000
_cell.angle_alpha   90.00
_cell.angle_beta   90.00
_cell.angle_gamma   90.00
#
_symmetry.space_group_name_H-M   'P 1'
#
loop_
_entity.id
_entity.type
_entity.pdbx_description
1 polymer ?
#
loop_
_entity_poly.entity_id
_entity_poly.type
_entity_poly.pdbx_seq_one_letter_code
_entity_poly.pdbx_strand_id
1 'polypeptide(L)'
;METSRARVQQQLTTNWSSLRYRMEHYGYRSNHLLHGVVALLELGASHDKIEDFAESYAAKLDKQEPNHEDVTEPETRSKLLKKEKLTYESACALFGKRQNFDGLLALYSAEVQELGVDRAVKKHLPFLVGGLAGALFHSIIQLGYAYRIGGDRLVAEGLAYLHYSYLSFDEPQVGVGEDFSGRKKFSRTEALTLLKTLNGNQLLLKEMYDQLETASRAEEKPVGMIQKRLSTMSGDPERGSPVAFQMIWDTINSYDLSKMDGVFALDLAFWLYLMIEHNDFVILHAVTSAWALQQVEHLLEPEDRTRAWKVWLHVTLSAFVTSDIDDVLESDVCDQPFDELTSLEPWRQIVAKTLTQVDGGLLERDLVHAYKLVQVARGHGAGNEEGFLSTEERDLITRKSALKPLLLRMNDTIHSSSPVAGHCSIPSASNPTDKSLKIPTMSVIGNRLAGQVAVITGAAGGIGRKSAILFAKQGARGVVCADVNEAAAAETAQLVQEELKKLGKTDTVALAVKADVSKASDVENMVKTAEKEFGGLNVLFNNAGIMHSADDDAIATQEDVWDLTMNINVKGVFLGCKYGIPAMRRAGGGSIINTASFVGILGAATPQLAYTSSKGAVIAMSRELATIHARENIRVNALCPGPLNTELLQKFLDTEEKKQRRLVHVPMGRFGEAAEMAKAALFLASDDASYITGTSFVVDGGITSAYVTSEGQVDPFGGPSEV
;
A
#
# COMPACT_ATOMS: atom_id res chain seq x y z
N MET A 1 -17.15 13.08 -27.51
CA MET A 1 -15.90 12.61 -26.85
C MET A 1 -14.70 13.50 -27.20
N GLU A 2 -14.46 13.86 -28.47
CA GLU A 2 -13.34 14.75 -28.86
C GLU A 2 -13.38 16.15 -28.20
N THR A 3 -14.56 16.74 -28.02
CA THR A 3 -14.74 18.03 -27.34
C THR A 3 -14.38 18.02 -25.86
N SER A 4 -14.34 16.85 -25.21
CA SER A 4 -13.90 16.71 -23.81
C SER A 4 -12.38 16.62 -23.69
N ARG A 5 -11.74 15.81 -24.55
CA ARG A 5 -10.29 15.57 -24.50
C ARG A 5 -9.48 16.83 -24.84
N ALA A 6 -9.85 17.54 -25.91
CA ALA A 6 -9.18 18.78 -26.29
C ALA A 6 -9.32 19.87 -25.22
N ARG A 7 -10.49 19.94 -24.56
CA ARG A 7 -10.73 20.87 -23.45
C ARG A 7 -9.90 20.54 -22.21
N VAL A 8 -9.83 19.25 -21.83
CA VAL A 8 -8.97 18.78 -20.73
C VAL A 8 -7.51 19.08 -21.04
N GLN A 9 -7.03 18.77 -22.25
CA GLN A 9 -5.67 19.06 -22.68
C GLN A 9 -5.36 20.56 -22.65
N GLN A 10 -6.27 21.40 -23.13
CA GLN A 10 -6.13 22.85 -23.08
C GLN A 10 -6.08 23.34 -21.63
N GLN A 11 -6.93 22.83 -20.74
CA GLN A 11 -6.93 23.19 -19.33
C GLN A 11 -5.64 22.73 -18.63
N LEU A 12 -5.17 21.51 -18.90
CA LEU A 12 -3.86 21.00 -18.46
C LEU A 12 -2.73 21.94 -18.85
N THR A 13 -2.73 22.31 -20.13
CA THR A 13 -1.72 23.21 -20.69
C THR A 13 -1.85 24.64 -20.17
N THR A 14 -3.02 25.08 -19.71
CA THR A 14 -3.28 26.46 -19.26
C THR A 14 -3.09 26.64 -17.76
N ASN A 15 -3.71 25.76 -16.95
CA ASN A 15 -3.83 25.92 -15.51
C ASN A 15 -2.74 25.17 -14.73
N TRP A 16 -2.11 24.16 -15.34
CA TRP A 16 -1.29 23.20 -14.61
C TRP A 16 0.17 23.17 -15.05
N SER A 17 0.45 23.72 -16.23
CA SER A 17 1.80 24.03 -16.67
C SER A 17 2.38 25.18 -15.79
N SER A 18 3.56 24.92 -15.23
CA SER A 18 4.41 25.73 -14.33
C SER A 18 3.86 26.48 -13.09
N LEU A 19 2.55 26.72 -12.88
CA LEU A 19 2.04 27.48 -11.70
C LEU A 19 1.64 26.59 -10.50
N ARG A 20 1.22 25.34 -10.75
CA ARG A 20 1.03 24.29 -9.73
C ARG A 20 2.08 23.17 -9.82
N TYR A 21 2.89 23.21 -10.88
CA TYR A 21 4.00 22.31 -11.14
C TYR A 21 5.29 22.75 -10.40
N ARG A 22 5.18 23.18 -9.12
CA ARG A 22 6.38 23.37 -8.28
C ARG A 22 7.09 22.02 -8.23
N MET A 23 8.19 21.90 -8.96
CA MET A 23 8.86 20.62 -9.18
C MET A 23 9.50 20.04 -7.92
N GLU A 24 9.50 20.79 -6.81
CA GLU A 24 10.38 20.51 -5.68
C GLU A 24 9.65 20.56 -4.34
N HIS A 25 9.25 19.37 -3.89
CA HIS A 25 9.47 18.91 -2.52
C HIS A 25 9.69 17.39 -2.58
N TYR A 26 10.88 16.93 -2.16
CA TYR A 26 11.32 15.52 -2.21
C TYR A 26 11.33 14.81 -3.58
N GLY A 27 11.21 15.50 -4.72
CA GLY A 27 11.34 14.89 -6.07
C GLY A 27 10.23 13.93 -6.51
N TYR A 28 9.22 13.68 -5.67
CA TYR A 28 8.18 12.69 -5.96
C TYR A 28 6.81 13.29 -6.29
N ARG A 29 6.36 14.38 -5.67
CA ARG A 29 4.93 14.75 -5.71
C ARG A 29 4.46 15.37 -7.03
N SER A 30 5.18 16.33 -7.62
CA SER A 30 4.81 16.97 -8.91
C SER A 30 4.61 15.95 -10.04
N ASN A 31 5.49 14.96 -10.08
CA ASN A 31 5.50 13.85 -11.03
C ASN A 31 4.18 13.02 -11.00
N HIS A 32 3.57 12.85 -9.83
CA HIS A 32 2.34 12.05 -9.69
C HIS A 32 1.09 12.78 -10.14
N LEU A 33 1.10 14.11 -10.10
CA LEU A 33 -0.01 14.93 -10.58
C LEU A 33 -0.21 14.73 -12.09
N LEU A 34 0.83 14.94 -12.91
CA LEU A 34 0.72 14.73 -14.35
C LEU A 34 0.28 13.31 -14.66
N HIS A 35 0.92 12.33 -14.04
CA HIS A 35 0.59 10.93 -14.28
C HIS A 35 -0.86 10.57 -13.92
N GLY A 36 -1.33 10.99 -12.75
CA GLY A 36 -2.69 10.72 -12.33
C GLY A 36 -3.70 11.37 -13.26
N VAL A 37 -3.45 12.61 -13.69
CA VAL A 37 -4.33 13.28 -14.65
C VAL A 37 -4.34 12.56 -16.00
N VAL A 38 -3.17 12.22 -16.56
CA VAL A 38 -3.14 11.53 -17.87
C VAL A 38 -3.86 10.19 -17.77
N ALA A 39 -3.57 9.42 -16.71
CA ALA A 39 -4.17 8.12 -16.51
C ALA A 39 -5.70 8.23 -16.37
N LEU A 40 -6.21 9.16 -15.58
CA LEU A 40 -7.66 9.39 -15.43
C LEU A 40 -8.30 9.82 -16.75
N LEU A 41 -7.66 10.70 -17.52
CA LEU A 41 -8.13 11.12 -18.85
C LEU A 41 -8.27 9.93 -19.81
N GLU A 42 -7.23 9.11 -19.93
CA GLU A 42 -7.21 7.96 -20.85
C GLU A 42 -8.13 6.82 -20.40
N LEU A 43 -8.34 6.66 -19.09
CA LEU A 43 -9.32 5.71 -18.57
C LEU A 43 -10.76 6.18 -18.76
N GLY A 44 -10.99 7.45 -19.08
CA GLY A 44 -12.31 8.02 -19.38
C GLY A 44 -13.01 8.63 -18.16
N ALA A 45 -12.26 9.09 -17.16
CA ALA A 45 -12.82 9.87 -16.05
C ALA A 45 -13.52 11.14 -16.56
N SER A 46 -14.53 11.62 -15.82
CA SER A 46 -15.19 12.88 -16.15
C SER A 46 -14.24 14.06 -15.95
N HIS A 47 -14.53 15.16 -16.65
CA HIS A 47 -13.77 16.41 -16.56
C HIS A 47 -13.68 16.91 -15.10
N ASP A 48 -14.80 16.96 -14.40
CA ASP A 48 -14.87 17.36 -12.98
C ASP A 48 -13.96 16.50 -12.09
N LYS A 49 -13.91 15.17 -12.29
CA LYS A 49 -13.06 14.27 -11.48
C LYS A 49 -11.57 14.51 -11.70
N ILE A 50 -11.19 14.84 -12.93
CA ILE A 50 -9.81 15.16 -13.27
C ILE A 50 -9.42 16.49 -12.63
N GLU A 51 -10.33 17.47 -12.63
CA GLU A 51 -10.15 18.77 -11.98
C GLU A 51 -10.03 18.61 -10.46
N ASP A 52 -10.96 17.91 -9.82
CA ASP A 52 -10.92 17.60 -8.39
C ASP A 52 -9.61 16.92 -7.97
N PHE A 53 -9.15 15.93 -8.75
CA PHE A 53 -7.87 15.27 -8.52
C PHE A 53 -6.72 16.29 -8.59
N ALA A 54 -6.67 17.08 -9.65
CA ALA A 54 -5.60 18.03 -9.86
C ALA A 54 -5.57 19.11 -8.77
N GLU A 55 -6.75 19.59 -8.34
CA GLU A 55 -6.88 20.61 -7.29
C GLU A 55 -6.49 20.09 -5.92
N SER A 56 -7.01 18.91 -5.56
CA SER A 56 -6.66 18.23 -4.31
C SER A 56 -5.16 17.96 -4.22
N TYR A 57 -4.55 17.48 -5.32
CA TYR A 57 -3.14 17.15 -5.34
C TYR A 57 -2.25 18.42 -5.32
N ALA A 58 -2.63 19.48 -6.03
CA ALA A 58 -1.90 20.75 -5.96
C ALA A 58 -1.99 21.41 -4.58
N ALA A 59 -3.15 21.34 -3.91
CA ALA A 59 -3.27 21.81 -2.53
C ALA A 59 -2.36 21.04 -1.56
N LYS A 60 -2.05 19.75 -1.84
CA LYS A 60 -1.06 18.97 -1.07
C LYS A 60 0.39 19.40 -1.36
N LEU A 61 0.68 19.91 -2.57
CA LEU A 61 1.98 20.48 -2.92
C LEU A 61 2.20 21.83 -2.21
N ASP A 62 1.14 22.63 -2.05
CA ASP A 62 1.22 23.97 -1.48
C ASP A 62 1.35 24.01 0.06
N LYS A 63 0.97 22.93 0.77
CA LYS A 63 0.91 22.86 2.24
C LYS A 63 2.21 22.46 2.97
N GLN A 64 3.32 22.17 2.29
CA GLN A 64 4.58 21.78 2.94
C GLN A 64 5.60 22.93 2.98
N GLU A 65 6.11 23.25 4.18
CA GLU A 65 7.14 24.29 4.41
C GLU A 65 8.52 23.93 3.83
N PRO A 66 9.36 24.95 3.51
CA PRO A 66 10.48 24.82 2.58
C PRO A 66 11.76 24.35 3.29
N ASN A 67 11.83 23.09 3.70
CA ASN A 67 13.09 22.52 4.17
C ASN A 67 13.79 21.68 3.10
N HIS A 68 14.85 22.31 2.59
CA HIS A 68 16.08 21.81 1.98
C HIS A 68 16.25 21.75 0.44
N GLU A 69 17.19 22.62 0.02
CA GLU A 69 18.20 22.48 -1.05
C GLU A 69 17.74 22.34 -2.51
N ASP A 70 16.99 23.32 -2.99
CA ASP A 70 17.23 24.01 -4.29
C ASP A 70 16.78 25.46 -4.36
N VAL A 71 16.48 26.02 -3.20
CA VAL A 71 16.28 27.44 -3.07
C VAL A 71 17.68 28.04 -2.94
N THR A 72 18.35 28.33 -4.06
CA THR A 72 19.22 29.51 -4.03
C THR A 72 18.37 30.64 -3.45
N GLU A 73 18.88 31.31 -2.41
CA GLU A 73 18.11 32.30 -1.65
C GLU A 73 17.28 33.18 -2.60
N PRO A 74 16.05 33.60 -2.24
CA PRO A 74 15.19 34.40 -3.12
C PRO A 74 15.90 35.58 -3.81
N GLU A 75 16.91 36.16 -3.15
CA GLU A 75 17.80 37.20 -3.69
C GLU A 75 18.75 36.72 -4.80
N THR A 76 19.24 35.47 -4.72
CA THR A 76 20.03 34.79 -5.75
C THR A 76 19.17 34.40 -6.95
N ARG A 77 17.93 33.93 -6.74
CA ARG A 77 16.93 33.70 -7.81
C ARG A 77 16.62 34.98 -8.59
N SER A 78 16.46 36.10 -7.89
CA SER A 78 16.23 37.42 -8.51
C SER A 78 17.44 37.95 -9.29
N LYS A 79 18.66 37.58 -8.89
CA LYS A 79 19.91 37.89 -9.63
C LYS A 79 20.08 37.02 -10.88
N LEU A 80 19.69 35.75 -10.85
CA LEU A 80 19.74 34.81 -12.00
C LEU A 80 18.66 35.11 -13.04
N LEU A 81 17.43 35.41 -12.63
CA LEU A 81 16.33 35.86 -13.51
C LEU A 81 16.69 37.13 -14.32
N LYS A 82 17.72 37.87 -13.89
CA LYS A 82 18.23 39.08 -14.56
C LYS A 82 19.46 38.84 -15.44
N LYS A 83 20.05 37.63 -15.46
CA LYS A 83 21.26 37.33 -16.24
C LYS A 83 20.98 36.30 -17.34
N GLU A 84 20.77 36.85 -18.54
CA GLU A 84 20.87 36.25 -19.88
C GLU A 84 19.96 35.05 -20.21
N LYS A 85 19.37 35.09 -21.41
CA LYS A 85 18.70 33.93 -22.01
C LYS A 85 19.76 32.82 -22.14
N LEU A 86 19.50 31.65 -21.54
CA LEU A 86 20.36 30.48 -21.75
C LEU A 86 20.39 30.16 -23.25
N THR A 87 21.59 30.00 -23.80
CA THR A 87 21.80 29.26 -25.05
C THR A 87 21.91 27.77 -24.73
N TYR A 88 21.78 26.91 -25.74
CA TYR A 88 21.99 25.47 -25.56
C TYR A 88 23.38 25.17 -24.97
N GLU A 89 24.43 25.84 -25.44
CA GLU A 89 25.80 25.66 -24.94
C GLU A 89 25.92 26.03 -23.46
N SER A 90 25.27 27.11 -23.03
CA SER A 90 25.24 27.50 -21.61
C SER A 90 24.36 26.58 -20.76
N ALA A 91 23.30 26.03 -21.35
CA ALA A 91 22.43 25.06 -20.70
C ALA A 91 23.18 23.75 -20.46
N CYS A 92 24.04 23.29 -21.36
CA CYS A 92 24.85 22.07 -21.15
C CYS A 92 25.68 22.12 -19.85
N ALA A 93 26.09 23.30 -19.38
CA ALA A 93 26.80 23.45 -18.11
C ALA A 93 25.92 23.20 -16.86
N LEU A 94 24.59 23.14 -17.05
CA LEU A 94 23.55 22.90 -16.06
C LEU A 94 23.02 21.46 -16.06
N PHE A 95 23.57 20.56 -16.89
CA PHE A 95 23.15 19.15 -16.87
C PHE A 95 23.29 18.54 -15.48
N GLY A 96 22.22 17.90 -15.02
CA GLY A 96 22.15 17.30 -13.69
C GLY A 96 22.16 18.29 -12.53
N LYS A 97 22.13 19.59 -12.84
CA LYS A 97 22.07 20.66 -11.86
C LYS A 97 20.68 21.25 -11.85
N ARG A 98 20.28 21.64 -10.65
CA ARG A 98 18.93 22.04 -10.32
C ARG A 98 18.70 23.55 -10.42
N GLN A 99 19.74 24.26 -10.87
CA GLN A 99 19.80 25.71 -10.95
C GLN A 99 19.15 26.22 -12.24
N ASN A 100 18.44 27.35 -12.16
CA ASN A 100 17.91 28.08 -13.32
C ASN A 100 16.87 27.30 -14.17
N PHE A 101 15.99 26.53 -13.52
CA PHE A 101 14.89 25.82 -14.20
C PHE A 101 14.01 26.74 -15.06
N ASP A 102 13.65 27.93 -14.55
CA ASP A 102 12.86 28.93 -15.29
C ASP A 102 13.56 29.34 -16.61
N GLY A 103 14.90 29.41 -16.60
CA GLY A 103 15.71 29.66 -17.79
C GLY A 103 15.73 28.48 -18.77
N LEU A 104 15.83 27.24 -18.28
CA LEU A 104 15.75 26.04 -19.12
C LEU A 104 14.36 25.91 -19.77
N LEU A 105 13.30 26.14 -19.01
CA LEU A 105 11.94 26.15 -19.53
C LEU A 105 11.75 27.23 -20.60
N ALA A 106 12.30 28.43 -20.40
CA ALA A 106 12.25 29.49 -21.38
C ALA A 106 13.02 29.14 -22.67
N LEU A 107 14.20 28.51 -22.55
CA LEU A 107 14.98 28.01 -23.69
C LEU A 107 14.16 26.98 -24.49
N TYR A 108 13.68 25.92 -23.85
CA TYR A 108 12.94 24.87 -24.52
C TYR A 108 11.59 25.35 -25.07
N SER A 109 10.91 26.28 -24.38
CA SER A 109 9.68 26.88 -24.91
C SER A 109 9.93 27.66 -26.20
N ALA A 110 11.03 28.42 -26.26
CA ALA A 110 11.40 29.15 -27.47
C ALA A 110 11.74 28.19 -28.62
N GLU A 111 12.48 27.11 -28.34
CA GLU A 111 12.82 26.13 -29.37
C GLU A 111 11.64 25.29 -29.83
N VAL A 112 10.70 24.95 -28.95
CA VAL A 112 9.44 24.28 -29.34
C VAL A 112 8.59 25.21 -30.22
N GLN A 113 8.52 26.50 -29.90
CA GLN A 113 7.82 27.48 -30.75
C GLN A 113 8.49 27.65 -32.12
N GLU A 114 9.82 27.66 -32.17
CA GLU A 114 10.59 27.85 -33.42
C GLU A 114 10.59 26.59 -34.30
N LEU A 115 10.89 25.44 -33.70
CA LEU A 115 11.12 24.18 -34.40
C LEU A 115 9.85 23.34 -34.50
N GLY A 116 8.86 23.55 -33.63
CA GLY A 116 7.76 22.60 -33.42
C GLY A 116 8.19 21.45 -32.51
N VAL A 117 7.20 20.81 -31.86
CA VAL A 117 7.36 19.75 -30.85
C VAL A 117 8.32 18.64 -31.29
N ASP A 118 8.05 17.96 -32.41
CA ASP A 118 8.84 16.80 -32.84
C ASP A 118 10.31 17.14 -33.11
N ARG A 119 10.57 18.27 -33.76
CA ARG A 119 11.94 18.71 -34.09
C ARG A 119 12.69 19.21 -32.85
N ALA A 120 12.00 19.86 -31.91
CA ALA A 120 12.60 20.26 -30.65
C ALA A 120 12.96 19.05 -29.78
N VAL A 121 12.05 18.07 -29.65
CA VAL A 121 12.33 16.83 -28.92
C VAL A 121 13.46 16.05 -29.60
N LYS A 122 13.39 15.86 -30.92
CA LYS A 122 14.45 15.20 -31.70
C LYS A 122 15.81 15.85 -31.54
N LYS A 123 15.87 17.18 -31.44
CA LYS A 123 17.13 17.93 -31.23
C LYS A 123 17.79 17.60 -29.89
N HIS A 124 17.02 17.42 -28.82
CA HIS A 124 17.56 17.37 -27.44
C HIS A 124 17.55 16.00 -26.80
N LEU A 125 16.61 15.14 -27.18
CA LEU A 125 16.45 13.81 -26.60
C LEU A 125 17.74 12.98 -26.64
N PRO A 126 18.52 12.92 -27.74
CA PRO A 126 19.77 12.15 -27.80
C PRO A 126 20.82 12.53 -26.74
N PHE A 127 20.98 13.84 -26.48
CA PHE A 127 21.96 14.36 -25.51
C PHE A 127 21.56 14.05 -24.07
N LEU A 128 20.26 13.91 -23.85
CA LEU A 128 19.66 13.79 -22.53
C LEU A 128 19.46 12.34 -22.08
N VAL A 129 19.46 11.38 -22.99
CA VAL A 129 19.31 9.94 -22.69
C VAL A 129 20.63 9.24 -22.35
N GLY A 130 21.76 9.93 -22.47
CA GLY A 130 23.10 9.41 -22.12
C GLY A 130 23.43 9.52 -20.63
N GLY A 131 22.45 9.28 -19.75
CA GLY A 131 22.60 9.49 -18.32
C GLY A 131 22.13 8.35 -17.43
N LEU A 132 22.65 8.30 -16.20
CA LEU A 132 22.34 7.25 -15.25
C LEU A 132 20.88 7.27 -14.79
N ALA A 133 20.36 6.08 -14.52
CA ALA A 133 19.14 5.69 -15.16
C ALA A 133 17.89 5.74 -14.24
N GLY A 134 18.06 5.90 -12.92
CA GLY A 134 16.94 6.09 -11.99
C GLY A 134 16.30 7.49 -12.06
N ALA A 135 17.10 8.54 -12.24
CA ALA A 135 16.60 9.90 -12.47
C ALA A 135 16.12 10.06 -13.92
N LEU A 136 16.84 9.47 -14.87
CA LEU A 136 16.48 9.43 -16.30
C LEU A 136 15.07 8.86 -16.52
N PHE A 137 14.70 7.77 -15.83
CA PHE A 137 13.35 7.22 -15.95
C PHE A 137 12.26 8.18 -15.52
N HIS A 138 12.43 8.89 -14.41
CA HIS A 138 11.43 9.86 -14.02
C HIS A 138 11.24 10.94 -15.08
N SER A 139 12.34 11.40 -15.67
CA SER A 139 12.27 12.40 -16.73
C SER A 139 11.74 11.89 -18.06
N ILE A 140 12.04 10.64 -18.43
CA ILE A 140 11.51 10.03 -19.65
C ILE A 140 10.01 9.81 -19.52
N ILE A 141 9.55 9.43 -18.32
CA ILE A 141 8.13 9.30 -18.05
C ILE A 141 7.44 10.66 -18.23
N GLN A 142 7.99 11.72 -17.63
CA GLN A 142 7.46 13.07 -17.77
C GLN A 142 7.40 13.56 -19.23
N LEU A 143 8.51 13.43 -19.96
CA LEU A 143 8.57 13.83 -21.35
C LEU A 143 7.65 13.00 -22.24
N GLY A 144 7.59 11.68 -22.05
CA GLY A 144 6.73 10.79 -22.86
C GLY A 144 5.25 11.07 -22.65
N TYR A 145 4.79 11.30 -21.41
CA TYR A 145 3.42 11.74 -21.14
C TYR A 145 3.13 13.13 -21.70
N ALA A 146 4.05 14.08 -21.55
CA ALA A 146 3.90 15.42 -22.10
C ALA A 146 3.82 15.41 -23.63
N TYR A 147 4.66 14.61 -24.28
CA TYR A 147 4.65 14.40 -25.72
C TYR A 147 3.34 13.74 -26.18
N ARG A 148 2.88 12.70 -25.47
CA ARG A 148 1.63 11.99 -25.78
C ARG A 148 0.39 12.86 -25.62
N ILE A 149 0.31 13.65 -24.54
CA ILE A 149 -0.78 14.60 -24.35
C ILE A 149 -0.71 15.70 -25.40
N GLY A 150 0.50 16.20 -25.69
CA GLY A 150 0.76 17.26 -26.65
C GLY A 150 0.51 18.65 -26.08
N GLY A 151 1.15 19.64 -26.69
CA GLY A 151 1.10 21.05 -26.27
C GLY A 151 2.49 21.58 -25.98
N ASP A 152 2.81 22.73 -26.59
CA ASP A 152 4.17 23.28 -26.63
C ASP A 152 4.80 23.43 -25.24
N ARG A 153 3.99 23.93 -24.30
CA ARG A 153 4.44 24.21 -22.93
C ARG A 153 4.73 22.95 -22.13
N LEU A 154 3.89 21.92 -22.22
CA LEU A 154 4.10 20.66 -21.50
C LEU A 154 5.35 19.93 -22.02
N VAL A 155 5.57 19.94 -23.33
CA VAL A 155 6.77 19.35 -23.94
C VAL A 155 8.03 20.09 -23.50
N ALA A 156 7.99 21.43 -23.45
CA ALA A 156 9.11 22.23 -22.96
C ALA A 156 9.42 21.95 -21.47
N GLU A 157 8.41 21.74 -20.64
CA GLU A 157 8.58 21.33 -19.23
C GLU A 157 9.20 19.94 -19.11
N GLY A 158 8.76 18.98 -19.94
CA GLY A 158 9.35 17.65 -20.01
C GLY A 158 10.83 17.67 -20.39
N LEU A 159 11.21 18.50 -21.37
CA LEU A 159 12.61 18.71 -21.77
C LEU A 159 13.44 19.37 -20.67
N ALA A 160 12.90 20.40 -20.00
CA ALA A 160 13.56 21.07 -18.88
C ALA A 160 13.80 20.10 -17.72
N TYR A 161 12.84 19.22 -17.41
CA TYR A 161 12.98 18.24 -16.36
C TYR A 161 13.94 17.10 -16.71
N LEU A 162 13.98 16.70 -17.98
CA LEU A 162 14.96 15.74 -18.48
C LEU A 162 16.39 16.29 -18.41
N HIS A 163 16.57 17.58 -18.68
CA HIS A 163 17.84 18.28 -18.47
C HIS A 163 18.29 18.27 -17.01
N TYR A 164 17.35 18.53 -16.09
CA TYR A 164 17.58 18.52 -14.65
C TYR A 164 17.95 17.12 -14.12
N SER A 165 17.23 16.09 -14.59
CA SER A 165 17.35 14.72 -14.08
C SER A 165 18.55 13.98 -14.67
N TYR A 166 19.32 14.64 -15.53
CA TYR A 166 20.51 14.08 -16.14
C TYR A 166 21.55 13.71 -15.08
N LEU A 167 22.15 12.54 -15.22
CA LEU A 167 23.29 12.09 -14.41
C LEU A 167 24.30 11.55 -15.40
N SER A 168 25.60 11.87 -15.34
CA SER A 168 26.55 11.34 -16.34
C SER A 168 26.48 9.81 -16.38
N PHE A 169 26.39 9.24 -17.57
CA PHE A 169 26.54 7.82 -17.81
C PHE A 169 27.81 7.60 -18.61
N ASP A 170 28.90 7.31 -17.91
CA ASP A 170 30.16 7.01 -18.55
C ASP A 170 30.10 5.53 -18.98
N GLU A 171 29.77 5.29 -20.25
CA GLU A 171 29.97 3.96 -20.82
C GLU A 171 31.44 3.58 -20.58
N PRO A 172 31.74 2.44 -19.93
CA PRO A 172 33.11 1.96 -19.79
C PRO A 172 33.81 2.04 -21.13
N GLN A 173 34.97 2.71 -21.17
CA GLN A 173 35.81 2.77 -22.36
C GLN A 173 36.16 1.33 -22.73
N VAL A 174 35.50 0.82 -23.77
CA VAL A 174 35.69 -0.56 -24.21
C VAL A 174 37.16 -0.72 -24.54
N GLY A 175 37.85 -1.59 -23.78
CA GLY A 175 39.26 -1.88 -24.02
C GLY A 175 39.42 -2.34 -25.47
N VAL A 176 40.37 -1.76 -26.18
CA VAL A 176 40.74 -2.19 -27.54
C VAL A 176 41.17 -3.66 -27.46
N GLY A 177 40.25 -4.58 -27.72
CA GLY A 177 40.49 -6.03 -27.62
C GLY A 177 39.29 -6.91 -27.24
N GLU A 178 38.19 -6.37 -26.72
CA GLU A 178 36.98 -7.18 -26.48
C GLU A 178 36.18 -7.35 -27.79
N ASP A 179 36.25 -8.55 -28.35
CA ASP A 179 35.57 -8.93 -29.59
C ASP A 179 34.10 -9.26 -29.32
N PHE A 180 33.21 -8.29 -29.57
CA PHE A 180 31.76 -8.51 -29.58
C PHE A 180 31.23 -8.99 -30.95
N SER A 181 32.10 -9.41 -31.88
CA SER A 181 31.65 -10.00 -33.14
C SER A 181 31.00 -11.37 -32.85
N GLY A 182 29.67 -11.39 -32.86
CA GLY A 182 28.87 -12.54 -32.45
C GLY A 182 27.78 -12.25 -31.43
N ARG A 183 27.43 -10.97 -31.17
CA ARG A 183 26.30 -10.59 -30.30
C ARG A 183 25.07 -11.45 -30.58
N LYS A 184 24.50 -12.00 -29.51
CA LYS A 184 23.30 -12.82 -29.59
C LYS A 184 22.10 -11.92 -29.90
N LYS A 185 21.17 -12.40 -30.73
CA LYS A 185 19.88 -11.71 -30.88
C LYS A 185 19.15 -11.76 -29.55
N PHE A 186 18.72 -10.61 -29.04
CA PHE A 186 17.88 -10.56 -27.86
C PHE A 186 16.50 -11.13 -28.21
N SER A 187 16.26 -12.35 -27.73
CA SER A 187 15.05 -13.14 -27.99
C SER A 187 14.33 -13.44 -26.68
N ARG A 188 13.11 -14.00 -26.77
CA ARG A 188 12.35 -14.51 -25.62
C ARG A 188 13.20 -15.40 -24.71
N THR A 189 13.85 -16.40 -25.30
CA THR A 189 14.68 -17.38 -24.60
C THR A 189 15.91 -16.74 -23.97
N GLU A 190 16.50 -15.76 -24.64
CA GLU A 190 17.65 -15.02 -24.10
C GLU A 190 17.24 -14.07 -22.98
N ALA A 191 16.05 -13.45 -23.03
CA ALA A 191 15.52 -12.68 -21.91
C ALA A 191 15.34 -13.56 -20.66
N LEU A 192 14.80 -14.77 -20.80
CA LEU A 192 14.70 -15.73 -19.68
C LEU A 192 16.07 -16.18 -19.17
N THR A 193 17.01 -16.43 -20.09
CA THR A 193 18.38 -16.84 -19.75
C THR A 193 19.11 -15.74 -18.97
N LEU A 194 18.95 -14.49 -19.42
CA LEU A 194 19.47 -13.30 -18.76
C LEU A 194 18.96 -13.21 -17.31
N LEU A 195 17.65 -13.37 -17.11
CA LEU A 195 17.04 -13.30 -15.78
C LEU A 195 17.52 -14.41 -14.84
N LYS A 196 17.57 -15.65 -15.32
CA LYS A 196 18.12 -16.78 -14.56
C LYS A 196 19.58 -16.58 -14.19
N THR A 197 20.36 -16.02 -15.11
CA THR A 197 21.79 -15.74 -14.88
C THR A 197 21.99 -14.69 -13.82
N LEU A 198 21.20 -13.61 -13.82
CA LEU A 198 21.28 -12.55 -12.83
C LEU A 198 20.77 -13.01 -11.46
N ASN A 199 19.62 -13.69 -11.40
CA ASN A 199 19.04 -14.19 -10.15
C ASN A 199 19.89 -15.29 -9.49
N GLY A 200 20.51 -16.16 -10.29
CA GLY A 200 21.38 -17.24 -9.80
C GLY A 200 22.78 -16.79 -9.34
N ASN A 201 23.12 -15.51 -9.47
CA ASN A 201 24.48 -15.02 -9.20
C ASN A 201 24.68 -14.65 -7.73
N GLN A 202 25.22 -15.59 -6.95
CA GLN A 202 25.44 -15.40 -5.51
C GLN A 202 26.39 -14.23 -5.15
N LEU A 203 27.33 -13.88 -6.03
CA LEU A 203 28.23 -12.74 -5.81
C LEU A 203 27.47 -11.42 -5.95
N LEU A 204 26.67 -11.30 -7.01
CA LEU A 204 25.82 -10.15 -7.29
C LEU A 204 24.84 -9.88 -6.14
N LEU A 205 24.14 -10.93 -5.68
CA LEU A 205 23.20 -10.85 -4.56
C LEU A 205 23.90 -10.39 -3.28
N LYS A 206 25.01 -11.04 -2.90
CA LYS A 206 25.75 -10.71 -1.68
C LYS A 206 26.27 -9.26 -1.69
N GLU A 207 26.89 -8.83 -2.78
CA GLU A 207 27.47 -7.50 -2.87
C GLU A 207 26.41 -6.39 -2.83
N MET A 208 25.21 -6.66 -3.35
CA MET A 208 24.07 -5.77 -3.25
C MET A 208 23.49 -5.70 -1.83
N TYR A 209 23.36 -6.83 -1.13
CA TYR A 209 22.96 -6.85 0.28
C TYR A 209 23.97 -6.11 1.17
N ASP A 210 25.27 -6.35 0.99
CA ASP A 210 26.34 -5.70 1.76
C ASP A 210 26.33 -4.16 1.57
N GLN A 211 26.06 -3.66 0.36
CA GLN A 211 25.96 -2.22 0.08
C GLN A 211 24.68 -1.58 0.66
N LEU A 212 23.55 -2.30 0.63
CA LEU A 212 22.30 -1.84 1.25
C LEU A 212 22.42 -1.74 2.78
N GLU A 213 23.18 -2.63 3.42
CA GLU A 213 23.42 -2.63 4.87
C GLU A 213 24.47 -1.58 5.32
N THR A 214 25.55 -1.39 4.55
CA THR A 214 26.65 -0.48 4.91
C THR A 214 26.33 1.01 4.70
N ALA A 215 25.34 1.35 3.86
CA ALA A 215 24.91 2.74 3.59
C ALA A 215 24.13 3.42 4.74
N SER A 216 24.01 2.79 5.90
CA SER A 216 23.46 3.36 7.13
C SER A 216 24.59 3.80 8.07
N ARG A 217 25.18 5.00 7.84
CA ARG A 217 25.84 5.86 8.86
C ARG A 217 26.46 7.18 8.36
N ALA A 218 26.35 7.53 7.08
CA ALA A 218 26.66 8.89 6.64
C ALA A 218 25.39 9.75 6.70
N GLU A 219 25.52 10.96 7.25
CA GLU A 219 24.49 11.94 7.58
C GLU A 219 23.28 11.99 6.62
N GLU A 220 22.09 12.08 7.21
CA GLU A 220 20.79 12.13 6.54
C GLU A 220 20.74 13.20 5.43
N LYS A 221 21.00 12.81 4.18
CA LYS A 221 20.39 13.46 3.01
C LYS A 221 19.15 12.68 2.57
N PRO A 222 18.02 13.35 2.29
CA PRO A 222 16.71 12.71 2.11
C PRO A 222 16.52 12.22 0.66
N VAL A 223 17.44 11.41 0.17
CA VAL A 223 17.24 10.66 -1.08
C VAL A 223 16.38 9.45 -0.74
N GLY A 224 15.19 9.33 -1.34
CA GLY A 224 14.24 8.27 -1.04
C GLY A 224 14.84 6.86 -1.22
N MET A 225 14.34 5.87 -0.46
CA MET A 225 14.89 4.50 -0.47
C MET A 225 14.97 3.87 -1.87
N ILE A 226 14.04 4.19 -2.76
CA ILE A 226 14.05 3.73 -4.16
C ILE A 226 15.23 4.32 -4.93
N GLN A 227 15.50 5.61 -4.77
CA GLN A 227 16.64 6.23 -5.42
C GLN A 227 17.96 5.78 -4.80
N LYS A 228 17.98 5.42 -3.51
CA LYS A 228 19.11 4.69 -2.90
C LYS A 228 19.32 3.31 -3.54
N ARG A 229 18.25 2.49 -3.69
CA ARG A 229 18.32 1.18 -4.36
C ARG A 229 18.81 1.28 -5.80
N LEU A 230 18.24 2.20 -6.58
CA LEU A 230 18.65 2.46 -7.97
C LEU A 230 20.07 3.03 -8.07
N SER A 231 20.51 3.85 -7.12
CA SER A 231 21.89 4.38 -7.06
C SER A 231 22.92 3.31 -6.71
N THR A 232 22.51 2.25 -6.00
CA THR A 232 23.40 1.14 -5.57
C THR A 232 23.90 0.29 -6.76
N MET A 233 23.23 0.37 -7.91
CA MET A 233 23.58 -0.40 -9.11
C MET A 233 24.11 0.47 -10.25
N SER A 234 24.40 1.73 -9.95
CA SER A 234 24.33 2.77 -10.95
C SER A 234 25.68 3.08 -11.63
N GLY A 235 26.73 2.30 -11.38
CA GLY A 235 28.08 2.62 -11.88
C GLY A 235 28.66 3.93 -11.32
N ASP A 236 27.90 4.68 -10.51
CA ASP A 236 28.37 5.79 -9.69
C ASP A 236 29.45 5.26 -8.73
N PRO A 237 30.70 5.73 -8.84
CA PRO A 237 31.81 5.23 -8.03
C PRO A 237 31.65 5.47 -6.53
N GLU A 238 30.79 6.41 -6.12
CA GLU A 238 30.55 6.78 -4.73
C GLU A 238 29.36 6.03 -4.11
N ARG A 239 28.44 5.50 -4.94
CA ARG A 239 27.13 4.99 -4.48
C ARG A 239 26.79 3.59 -4.93
N GLY A 240 27.44 3.04 -5.94
CA GLY A 240 27.11 1.72 -6.50
C GLY A 240 28.23 0.70 -6.42
N SER A 241 27.89 -0.59 -6.58
CA SER A 241 28.89 -1.66 -6.75
C SER A 241 29.43 -1.62 -8.20
N PRO A 242 30.73 -1.32 -8.41
CA PRO A 242 31.32 -1.32 -9.74
C PRO A 242 31.37 -2.72 -10.34
N VAL A 243 31.48 -3.75 -9.51
CA VAL A 243 31.48 -5.16 -9.91
C VAL A 243 30.10 -5.56 -10.43
N ALA A 244 29.04 -5.28 -9.66
CA ALA A 244 27.67 -5.58 -10.07
C ALA A 244 27.27 -4.78 -11.32
N PHE A 245 27.66 -3.51 -11.39
CA PHE A 245 27.48 -2.68 -12.57
C PHE A 245 28.16 -3.28 -13.81
N GLN A 246 29.46 -3.61 -13.72
CA GLN A 246 30.22 -4.16 -14.84
C GLN A 246 29.64 -5.51 -15.29
N MET A 247 29.24 -6.37 -14.37
CA MET A 247 28.62 -7.66 -14.70
C MET A 247 27.29 -7.51 -15.46
N ILE A 248 26.38 -6.63 -15.00
CA ILE A 248 25.13 -6.35 -15.73
C ILE A 248 25.44 -5.70 -17.08
N TRP A 249 26.40 -4.77 -17.11
CA TRP A 249 26.83 -4.10 -18.34
C TRP A 249 27.35 -5.09 -19.38
N ASP A 250 28.29 -5.95 -19.03
CA ASP A 250 28.87 -6.94 -19.94
C ASP A 250 27.81 -7.92 -20.44
N THR A 251 26.93 -8.37 -19.54
CA THR A 251 25.84 -9.26 -19.88
C THR A 251 24.90 -8.63 -20.90
N ILE A 252 24.49 -7.37 -20.69
CA ILE A 252 23.63 -6.63 -21.63
C ILE A 252 24.35 -6.39 -22.96
N ASN A 253 25.64 -6.05 -22.95
CA ASN A 253 26.42 -5.81 -24.16
C ASN A 253 26.73 -7.07 -24.98
N SER A 254 26.53 -8.25 -24.40
CA SER A 254 26.58 -9.52 -25.13
C SER A 254 25.39 -9.70 -26.11
N TYR A 255 24.34 -8.89 -25.95
CA TYR A 255 23.14 -8.91 -26.79
C TYR A 255 23.13 -7.80 -27.85
N ASP A 256 22.55 -8.13 -29.01
CA ASP A 256 22.20 -7.17 -30.04
C ASP A 256 20.83 -6.55 -29.71
N LEU A 257 20.87 -5.31 -29.22
CA LEU A 257 19.68 -4.51 -28.88
C LEU A 257 19.25 -3.56 -30.00
N SER A 258 19.85 -3.63 -31.20
CA SER A 258 19.52 -2.72 -32.33
C SER A 258 18.05 -2.80 -32.78
N LYS A 259 17.41 -3.93 -32.50
CA LYS A 259 16.01 -4.24 -32.79
C LYS A 259 15.09 -4.15 -31.57
N MET A 260 15.61 -3.79 -30.40
CA MET A 260 14.77 -3.56 -29.23
C MET A 260 13.96 -2.28 -29.42
N ASP A 261 12.67 -2.37 -29.12
CA ASP A 261 11.71 -1.28 -29.18
C ASP A 261 10.79 -1.30 -27.96
N GLY A 262 9.84 -0.35 -27.90
CA GLY A 262 8.92 -0.25 -26.78
C GLY A 262 8.00 -1.45 -26.61
N VAL A 263 7.66 -2.15 -27.69
CA VAL A 263 6.81 -3.34 -27.64
C VAL A 263 7.56 -4.47 -26.93
N PHE A 264 8.80 -4.72 -27.35
CA PHE A 264 9.66 -5.70 -26.72
C PHE A 264 9.92 -5.36 -25.24
N ALA A 265 10.21 -4.09 -24.94
CA ALA A 265 10.49 -3.66 -23.57
C ALA A 265 9.26 -3.81 -22.65
N LEU A 266 8.06 -3.51 -23.14
CA LEU A 266 6.82 -3.68 -22.38
C LEU A 266 6.45 -5.15 -22.22
N ASP A 267 6.60 -5.98 -23.26
CA ASP A 267 6.45 -7.44 -23.16
C ASP A 267 7.36 -7.99 -22.05
N LEU A 268 8.63 -7.56 -22.02
CA LEU A 268 9.59 -7.94 -20.99
C LEU A 268 9.16 -7.44 -19.61
N ALA A 269 8.88 -6.14 -19.45
CA ALA A 269 8.58 -5.52 -18.16
C ALA A 269 7.30 -6.07 -17.50
N PHE A 270 6.26 -6.34 -18.30
CA PHE A 270 5.03 -6.94 -17.77
C PHE A 270 5.20 -8.41 -17.40
N TRP A 271 5.95 -9.17 -18.19
CA TRP A 271 6.27 -10.55 -17.85
C TRP A 271 7.02 -10.60 -16.51
N LEU A 272 8.07 -9.79 -16.42
CA LEU A 272 8.84 -9.51 -15.22
C LEU A 272 7.98 -9.13 -14.01
N TYR A 273 7.01 -8.24 -14.19
CA TYR A 273 6.10 -7.85 -13.13
C TYR A 273 5.18 -8.99 -12.65
N LEU A 274 4.90 -10.01 -13.46
CA LEU A 274 4.18 -11.19 -13.01
C LEU A 274 5.04 -12.13 -12.15
N MET A 275 6.36 -12.14 -12.35
CA MET A 275 7.29 -13.06 -11.66
C MET A 275 7.63 -12.67 -10.21
N ILE A 276 7.35 -11.43 -9.81
CA ILE A 276 7.52 -10.98 -8.41
C ILE A 276 6.24 -11.27 -7.62
N GLU A 277 6.32 -11.57 -6.32
CA GLU A 277 5.10 -11.86 -5.54
C GLU A 277 4.34 -10.57 -5.14
N HIS A 278 5.08 -9.52 -4.77
CA HIS A 278 4.52 -8.29 -4.22
C HIS A 278 4.44 -7.15 -5.26
N ASN A 279 3.64 -6.13 -4.96
CA ASN A 279 3.66 -4.89 -5.73
C ASN A 279 4.99 -4.17 -5.52
N ASP A 280 5.88 -4.22 -6.51
CA ASP A 280 7.13 -3.47 -6.50
C ASP A 280 6.98 -2.16 -7.29
N PHE A 281 7.19 -1.04 -6.58
CA PHE A 281 7.13 0.30 -7.15
C PHE A 281 8.17 0.54 -8.24
N VAL A 282 9.36 -0.05 -8.12
CA VAL A 282 10.45 0.09 -9.08
C VAL A 282 10.08 -0.60 -10.39
N ILE A 283 9.44 -1.76 -10.32
CA ILE A 283 9.01 -2.49 -11.52
C ILE A 283 7.83 -1.79 -12.20
N LEU A 284 6.94 -1.16 -11.43
CA LEU A 284 5.94 -0.25 -11.99
C LEU A 284 6.57 0.96 -12.72
N HIS A 285 7.67 1.49 -12.19
CA HIS A 285 8.43 2.55 -12.86
C HIS A 285 9.11 2.05 -14.14
N ALA A 286 9.58 0.80 -14.18
CA ALA A 286 10.10 0.18 -15.40
C ALA A 286 9.02 0.08 -16.49
N VAL A 287 7.80 -0.36 -16.14
CA VAL A 287 6.66 -0.44 -17.07
C VAL A 287 6.27 0.94 -17.61
N THR A 288 6.13 1.93 -16.73
CA THR A 288 5.69 3.28 -17.13
C THR A 288 6.77 4.04 -17.92
N SER A 289 8.06 3.83 -17.62
CA SER A 289 9.17 4.41 -18.39
C SER A 289 9.36 3.76 -19.75
N ALA A 290 9.14 2.43 -19.88
CA ALA A 290 9.13 1.76 -21.18
C ALA A 290 8.05 2.34 -22.08
N TRP A 291 6.82 2.45 -21.57
CA TRP A 291 5.72 3.05 -22.32
C TRP A 291 6.00 4.50 -22.72
N ALA A 292 6.59 5.29 -21.82
CA ALA A 292 6.89 6.68 -22.09
C ALA A 292 8.02 6.85 -23.13
N LEU A 293 9.07 6.02 -23.07
CA LEU A 293 10.12 5.98 -24.09
C LEU A 293 9.55 5.56 -25.45
N GLN A 294 8.64 4.57 -25.49
CA GLN A 294 7.92 4.18 -26.71
C GLN A 294 7.22 5.38 -27.38
N GLN A 295 6.71 6.35 -26.60
CA GLN A 295 6.04 7.53 -27.17
C GLN A 295 7.00 8.43 -27.96
N VAL A 296 8.30 8.42 -27.65
CA VAL A 296 9.31 9.32 -28.23
C VAL A 296 10.43 8.61 -29.00
N GLU A 297 10.48 7.27 -28.97
CA GLU A 297 11.58 6.49 -29.57
C GLU A 297 11.69 6.64 -31.09
N HIS A 298 10.58 6.93 -31.77
CA HIS A 298 10.56 7.21 -33.22
C HIS A 298 11.27 8.52 -33.60
N LEU A 299 11.58 9.38 -32.61
CA LEU A 299 12.35 10.61 -32.79
C LEU A 299 13.85 10.38 -32.63
N LEU A 300 14.27 9.22 -32.11
CA LEU A 300 15.67 8.87 -31.92
C LEU A 300 16.26 8.27 -33.20
N GLU A 301 17.52 8.61 -33.47
CA GLU A 301 18.30 7.88 -34.46
C GLU A 301 18.59 6.44 -33.96
N PRO A 302 18.85 5.46 -34.85
CA PRO A 302 18.97 4.05 -34.46
C PRO A 302 20.00 3.77 -33.35
N GLU A 303 21.13 4.49 -33.35
CA GLU A 303 22.18 4.36 -32.35
C GLU A 303 21.72 4.89 -30.97
N ASP A 304 21.08 6.06 -30.94
CA ASP A 304 20.57 6.66 -29.70
C ASP A 304 19.38 5.88 -29.14
N ARG A 305 18.54 5.31 -30.02
CA ARG A 305 17.46 4.41 -29.62
C ARG A 305 18.01 3.14 -28.96
N THR A 306 19.05 2.56 -29.55
CA THR A 306 19.73 1.39 -28.97
C THR A 306 20.33 1.76 -27.61
N ARG A 307 20.96 2.93 -27.49
CA ARG A 307 21.50 3.43 -26.23
C ARG A 307 20.40 3.65 -25.18
N ALA A 308 19.28 4.26 -25.55
CA ALA A 308 18.16 4.51 -24.65
C ALA A 308 17.56 3.21 -24.10
N TRP A 309 17.32 2.21 -24.95
CA TRP A 309 16.80 0.90 -24.52
C TRP A 309 17.81 0.09 -23.73
N LYS A 310 19.11 0.22 -24.02
CA LYS A 310 20.19 -0.37 -23.22
C LYS A 310 20.22 0.21 -21.81
N VAL A 311 20.14 1.53 -21.69
CA VAL A 311 20.06 2.22 -20.39
C VAL A 311 18.82 1.76 -19.64
N TRP A 312 17.66 1.74 -20.31
CA TRP A 312 16.41 1.24 -19.71
C TRP A 312 16.53 -0.20 -19.20
N LEU A 313 17.07 -1.11 -20.03
CA LEU A 313 17.22 -2.52 -19.67
C LEU A 313 18.14 -2.70 -18.46
N HIS A 314 19.22 -1.93 -18.38
CA HIS A 314 20.15 -1.96 -17.27
C HIS A 314 19.46 -1.66 -15.92
N VAL A 315 18.63 -0.61 -15.88
CA VAL A 315 17.90 -0.26 -14.66
C VAL A 315 16.81 -1.26 -14.35
N THR A 316 16.06 -1.67 -15.37
CA THR A 316 14.94 -2.58 -15.19
C THR A 316 15.45 -3.86 -14.56
N LEU A 317 16.56 -4.41 -15.06
CA LEU A 317 17.18 -5.61 -14.49
C LEU A 317 17.80 -5.37 -13.11
N SER A 318 18.34 -4.18 -12.82
CA SER A 318 18.82 -3.86 -11.47
C SER A 318 17.72 -3.96 -10.40
N ALA A 319 16.49 -3.60 -10.74
CA ALA A 319 15.33 -3.73 -9.86
C ALA A 319 14.95 -5.19 -9.59
N PHE A 320 15.17 -6.07 -10.57
CA PHE A 320 14.90 -7.51 -10.43
C PHE A 320 15.85 -8.18 -9.47
N VAL A 321 17.13 -7.87 -9.54
CA VAL A 321 18.14 -8.48 -8.65
C VAL A 321 17.93 -8.08 -7.18
N THR A 322 17.24 -6.98 -6.89
CA THR A 322 16.93 -6.54 -5.53
C THR A 322 15.69 -7.16 -4.88
N SER A 323 14.96 -8.04 -5.59
CA SER A 323 13.66 -8.54 -5.15
C SER A 323 13.65 -10.07 -5.08
N ASP A 324 12.88 -10.65 -4.16
CA ASP A 324 12.61 -12.08 -4.18
C ASP A 324 11.73 -12.41 -5.40
N ILE A 325 12.26 -13.23 -6.31
CA ILE A 325 11.59 -13.64 -7.55
C ILE A 325 11.26 -15.13 -7.45
N ASP A 326 10.03 -15.49 -7.81
CA ASP A 326 9.65 -16.89 -8.00
C ASP A 326 10.40 -17.48 -9.21
N ASP A 327 10.76 -18.77 -9.16
CA ASP A 327 11.34 -19.51 -10.29
C ASP A 327 10.27 -19.76 -11.37
N VAL A 328 9.86 -18.70 -12.08
CA VAL A 328 8.86 -18.80 -13.15
C VAL A 328 9.48 -19.44 -14.38
N LEU A 329 8.85 -20.53 -14.84
CA LEU A 329 9.22 -21.25 -16.04
C LEU A 329 8.58 -20.59 -17.27
N GLU A 330 9.19 -20.81 -18.44
CA GLU A 330 8.63 -20.36 -19.71
C GLU A 330 7.17 -20.83 -19.88
N SER A 331 6.87 -22.07 -19.50
CA SER A 331 5.52 -22.66 -19.54
C SER A 331 4.46 -21.93 -18.72
N ASP A 332 4.85 -21.20 -17.67
CA ASP A 332 3.90 -20.48 -16.80
C ASP A 332 3.26 -19.28 -17.50
N VAL A 333 3.82 -18.90 -18.66
CA VAL A 333 3.36 -17.77 -19.47
C VAL A 333 3.03 -18.19 -20.89
N CYS A 334 3.85 -19.03 -21.52
CA CYS A 334 3.71 -19.37 -22.94
C CYS A 334 2.77 -20.55 -23.19
N ASP A 335 2.69 -21.48 -22.24
CA ASP A 335 1.94 -22.73 -22.39
C ASP A 335 0.58 -22.66 -21.67
N GLN A 336 0.15 -21.46 -21.25
CA GLN A 336 -1.13 -21.26 -20.58
C GLN A 336 -2.28 -21.53 -21.57
N PRO A 337 -3.26 -22.38 -21.22
CA PRO A 337 -4.43 -22.57 -22.05
C PRO A 337 -5.20 -21.25 -22.13
N PHE A 338 -5.43 -20.75 -23.36
CA PHE A 338 -6.16 -19.49 -23.62
C PHE A 338 -7.60 -19.48 -23.09
N ASP A 339 -8.11 -20.61 -22.60
CA ASP A 339 -9.31 -20.70 -21.79
C ASP A 339 -9.22 -19.81 -20.53
N GLU A 340 -8.03 -19.63 -19.95
CA GLU A 340 -7.83 -18.73 -18.81
C GLU A 340 -8.09 -17.26 -19.17
N LEU A 341 -7.72 -16.83 -20.39
CA LEU A 341 -7.99 -15.46 -20.87
C LEU A 341 -9.49 -15.15 -20.87
N THR A 342 -10.34 -16.15 -21.18
CA THR A 342 -11.80 -16.01 -21.14
C THR A 342 -12.37 -15.93 -19.72
N SER A 343 -11.62 -16.43 -18.73
CA SER A 343 -11.99 -16.36 -17.31
C SER A 343 -11.58 -15.05 -16.63
N LEU A 344 -10.63 -14.31 -17.20
CA LEU A 344 -10.21 -13.01 -16.70
C LEU A 344 -11.23 -11.92 -17.00
N GLU A 345 -11.31 -10.94 -16.10
CA GLU A 345 -12.19 -9.80 -16.28
C GLU A 345 -11.86 -9.04 -17.57
N PRO A 346 -12.87 -8.67 -18.38
CA PRO A 346 -12.64 -7.88 -19.58
C PRO A 346 -12.13 -6.49 -19.21
N TRP A 347 -11.34 -5.86 -20.10
CA TRP A 347 -10.79 -4.51 -19.90
C TRP A 347 -11.82 -3.47 -19.44
N ARG A 348 -13.06 -3.56 -19.93
CA ARG A 348 -14.15 -2.66 -19.49
C ARG A 348 -14.40 -2.75 -17.98
N GLN A 349 -14.37 -3.95 -17.41
CA GLN A 349 -14.57 -4.17 -15.98
C GLN A 349 -13.33 -3.75 -15.17
N ILE A 350 -12.12 -4.08 -15.64
CA ILE A 350 -10.86 -3.66 -15.00
C ILE A 350 -10.79 -2.12 -14.92
N VAL A 351 -11.09 -1.43 -16.02
CA VAL A 351 -11.14 0.04 -16.08
C VAL A 351 -12.24 0.60 -15.18
N ALA A 352 -13.43 0.01 -15.19
CA ALA A 352 -14.53 0.45 -14.32
C ALA A 352 -14.14 0.34 -12.84
N LYS A 353 -13.57 -0.80 -12.41
CA LYS A 353 -13.06 -0.99 -11.04
C LYS A 353 -11.98 0.01 -10.66
N THR A 354 -11.10 0.31 -11.60
CA THR A 354 -10.03 1.28 -11.41
C THR A 354 -10.65 2.67 -11.19
N LEU A 355 -11.58 3.10 -12.03
CA LEU A 355 -12.27 4.39 -11.90
C LEU A 355 -13.17 4.49 -10.65
N THR A 356 -13.83 3.42 -10.21
CA THR A 356 -14.66 3.45 -9.00
C THR A 356 -13.84 3.65 -7.73
N GLN A 357 -12.55 3.27 -7.71
CA GLN A 357 -11.66 3.59 -6.59
C GLN A 357 -11.38 5.11 -6.46
N VAL A 358 -11.55 5.90 -7.54
CA VAL A 358 -11.46 7.37 -7.52
C VAL A 358 -12.67 7.96 -6.79
N ASP A 359 -13.86 7.38 -7.05
CA ASP A 359 -15.15 7.89 -6.59
C ASP A 359 -15.34 7.77 -5.07
N GLY A 360 -14.54 6.92 -4.41
CA GLY A 360 -14.47 6.80 -2.96
C GLY A 360 -13.75 7.96 -2.25
N GLY A 361 -13.36 9.03 -2.96
CA GLY A 361 -12.81 10.26 -2.38
C GLY A 361 -11.36 10.16 -1.87
N LEU A 362 -10.69 9.02 -2.08
CA LEU A 362 -9.32 8.78 -1.62
C LEU A 362 -8.39 8.58 -2.83
N LEU A 363 -7.58 9.59 -3.15
CA LEU A 363 -6.41 9.43 -4.02
C LEU A 363 -5.15 9.50 -3.17
N GLU A 364 -4.78 8.33 -2.64
CA GLU A 364 -3.49 8.06 -2.03
C GLU A 364 -2.42 7.86 -3.11
N ARG A 365 -1.14 7.99 -2.71
CA ARG A 365 0.01 7.82 -3.61
C ARG A 365 -0.04 6.50 -4.38
N ASP A 366 -0.49 5.43 -3.74
CA ASP A 366 -0.45 4.07 -4.29
C ASP A 366 -1.57 3.83 -5.31
N LEU A 367 -2.68 4.57 -5.22
CA LEU A 367 -3.75 4.52 -6.21
C LEU A 367 -3.33 5.14 -7.54
N VAL A 368 -2.61 6.28 -7.52
CA VAL A 368 -2.04 6.93 -8.72
C VAL A 368 -1.16 5.96 -9.54
N HIS A 369 -0.51 5.03 -8.87
CA HIS A 369 0.33 4.00 -9.47
C HIS A 369 -0.47 2.87 -10.11
N ALA A 370 -1.54 2.43 -9.46
CA ALA A 370 -2.49 1.47 -10.04
C ALA A 370 -3.13 2.04 -11.32
N TYR A 371 -3.55 3.31 -11.32
CA TYR A 371 -4.09 3.98 -12.51
C TYR A 371 -3.12 3.95 -13.70
N LYS A 372 -1.85 4.28 -13.46
CA LYS A 372 -0.80 4.24 -14.49
C LYS A 372 -0.63 2.84 -15.04
N LEU A 373 -0.51 1.83 -14.18
CA LEU A 373 -0.32 0.45 -14.61
C LEU A 373 -1.47 -0.01 -15.50
N VAL A 374 -2.72 0.24 -15.08
CA VAL A 374 -3.91 -0.17 -15.84
C VAL A 374 -3.97 0.55 -17.19
N GLN A 375 -3.60 1.82 -17.25
CA GLN A 375 -3.55 2.59 -18.50
C GLN A 375 -2.51 2.03 -19.47
N VAL A 376 -1.28 1.79 -19.01
CA VAL A 376 -0.21 1.23 -19.84
C VAL A 376 -0.56 -0.20 -20.28
N ALA A 377 -1.03 -1.03 -19.34
CA ALA A 377 -1.38 -2.43 -19.60
C ALA A 377 -2.52 -2.55 -20.61
N ARG A 378 -3.56 -1.72 -20.49
CA ARG A 378 -4.66 -1.70 -21.46
C ARG A 378 -4.20 -1.29 -22.85
N GLY A 379 -3.36 -0.26 -22.93
CA GLY A 379 -2.82 0.22 -24.21
C GLY A 379 -1.98 -0.84 -24.91
N HIS A 380 -1.07 -1.46 -24.15
CA HIS A 380 -0.17 -2.50 -24.66
C HIS A 380 -0.91 -3.80 -24.99
N GLY A 381 -1.78 -4.27 -24.10
CA GLY A 381 -2.55 -5.51 -24.26
C GLY A 381 -3.53 -5.50 -25.43
N ALA A 382 -4.02 -4.33 -25.82
CA ALA A 382 -4.87 -4.16 -26.99
C ALA A 382 -4.07 -3.93 -28.30
N GLY A 383 -2.74 -3.86 -28.23
CA GLY A 383 -1.86 -3.64 -29.37
C GLY A 383 -1.65 -4.90 -30.20
N ASN A 384 -1.74 -4.74 -31.52
CA ASN A 384 -1.49 -5.81 -32.50
C ASN A 384 -0.05 -5.79 -33.04
N GLU A 385 0.85 -5.06 -32.37
CA GLU A 385 2.23 -4.88 -32.80
C GLU A 385 3.02 -6.19 -32.58
N GLU A 386 3.92 -6.50 -33.53
CA GLU A 386 4.80 -7.68 -33.42
C GLU A 386 5.77 -7.49 -32.25
N GLY A 387 5.69 -8.37 -31.26
CA GLY A 387 6.61 -8.45 -30.14
C GLY A 387 7.09 -9.88 -29.95
N PHE A 388 7.71 -10.17 -28.81
CA PHE A 388 8.08 -11.56 -28.54
C PHE A 388 6.94 -12.37 -27.91
N LEU A 389 5.90 -11.70 -27.40
CA LEU A 389 4.63 -12.31 -27.00
C LEU A 389 3.62 -12.23 -28.16
N SER A 390 2.78 -13.26 -28.31
CA SER A 390 1.59 -13.19 -29.16
C SER A 390 0.58 -12.17 -28.61
N THR A 391 -0.38 -11.75 -29.44
CA THR A 391 -1.45 -10.85 -29.00
C THR A 391 -2.22 -11.41 -27.81
N GLU A 392 -2.52 -12.71 -27.80
CA GLU A 392 -3.24 -13.39 -26.73
C GLU A 392 -2.39 -13.52 -25.46
N GLU A 393 -1.10 -13.87 -25.59
CA GLU A 393 -0.16 -13.90 -24.46
C GLU A 393 -0.02 -12.50 -23.84
N ARG A 394 0.08 -11.47 -24.67
CA ARG A 394 0.18 -10.08 -24.23
C ARG A 394 -1.08 -9.62 -23.51
N ASP A 395 -2.26 -9.90 -24.05
CA ASP A 395 -3.54 -9.56 -23.39
C ASP A 395 -3.68 -10.30 -22.05
N LEU A 396 -3.28 -11.57 -21.99
CA LEU A 396 -3.26 -12.35 -20.75
C LEU A 396 -2.35 -11.70 -19.70
N ILE A 397 -1.09 -11.46 -20.05
CA ILE A 397 -0.09 -10.93 -19.11
C ILE A 397 -0.44 -9.53 -18.64
N THR A 398 -0.87 -8.66 -19.55
CA THR A 398 -1.22 -7.27 -19.23
C THR A 398 -2.49 -7.19 -18.38
N ARG A 399 -3.51 -8.03 -18.63
CA ARG A 399 -4.69 -8.12 -17.74
C ARG A 399 -4.34 -8.65 -16.37
N LYS A 400 -3.55 -9.73 -16.28
CA LYS A 400 -3.06 -10.26 -14.99
C LYS A 400 -2.27 -9.18 -14.22
N SER A 401 -1.40 -8.46 -14.92
CA SER A 401 -0.62 -7.36 -14.35
C SER A 401 -1.49 -6.19 -13.89
N ALA A 402 -2.50 -5.79 -14.67
CA ALA A 402 -3.45 -4.73 -14.31
C ALA A 402 -4.34 -5.12 -13.13
N LEU A 403 -4.71 -6.40 -13.05
CA LEU A 403 -5.47 -6.95 -11.94
C LEU A 403 -4.62 -7.08 -10.68
N LYS A 404 -3.33 -7.38 -10.77
CA LYS A 404 -2.45 -7.59 -9.61
C LYS A 404 -2.49 -6.50 -8.53
N PRO A 405 -2.34 -5.19 -8.83
CA PRO A 405 -2.49 -4.15 -7.79
C PRO A 405 -3.93 -3.97 -7.31
N LEU A 406 -4.91 -4.36 -8.13
CA LEU A 406 -6.34 -4.37 -7.76
C LEU A 406 -6.70 -5.61 -6.90
N LEU A 407 -5.97 -6.71 -7.07
CA LEU A 407 -6.16 -8.04 -6.46
C LEU A 407 -5.35 -8.24 -5.19
N LEU A 408 -4.22 -7.57 -4.98
CA LEU A 408 -3.54 -7.59 -3.67
C LEU A 408 -4.42 -6.97 -2.57
N ARG A 409 -5.39 -6.12 -2.94
CA ARG A 409 -6.51 -5.75 -2.06
C ARG A 409 -7.68 -6.75 -2.04
N MET A 410 -7.70 -7.76 -2.92
CA MET A 410 -8.63 -8.89 -2.92
C MET A 410 -8.06 -10.19 -2.29
N ASN A 411 -6.72 -10.34 -2.13
CA ASN A 411 -6.04 -11.53 -1.59
C ASN A 411 -5.31 -11.34 -0.24
N ASP A 412 -5.26 -10.13 0.32
CA ASP A 412 -5.22 -9.93 1.79
C ASP A 412 -6.46 -10.54 2.50
N THR A 413 -7.37 -11.11 1.69
CA THR A 413 -8.54 -11.90 2.06
C THR A 413 -8.33 -13.43 2.01
N ILE A 414 -7.19 -14.00 1.56
CA ILE A 414 -7.05 -15.49 1.40
C ILE A 414 -5.75 -16.15 1.91
N HIS A 415 -4.55 -15.53 1.93
CA HIS A 415 -3.32 -16.26 2.34
C HIS A 415 -2.42 -15.52 3.35
N SER A 416 -2.58 -15.85 4.65
CA SER A 416 -1.49 -15.74 5.64
C SER A 416 -1.56 -16.89 6.66
N SER A 417 -1.19 -18.11 6.23
CA SER A 417 -0.85 -19.26 7.09
C SER A 417 -0.11 -20.36 6.26
N SER A 418 1.23 -20.32 6.11
CA SER A 418 2.33 -21.04 6.85
C SER A 418 2.53 -22.55 6.48
N PRO A 419 3.68 -23.26 6.77
CA PRO A 419 5.08 -22.90 7.08
C PRO A 419 6.17 -23.71 6.28
N VAL A 420 7.46 -23.59 6.63
CA VAL A 420 8.68 -24.11 5.95
C VAL A 420 9.05 -25.59 6.25
N ALA A 421 9.67 -26.27 5.27
CA ALA A 421 10.79 -27.26 5.33
C ALA A 421 10.56 -28.75 4.95
N GLY A 422 11.46 -29.31 4.12
CA GLY A 422 11.89 -30.72 4.16
C GLY A 422 11.59 -31.62 2.93
N HIS A 423 12.62 -32.32 2.43
CA HIS A 423 12.65 -33.19 1.23
C HIS A 423 11.80 -34.50 1.27
N CYS A 424 11.52 -35.00 0.05
CA CYS A 424 11.23 -36.40 -0.38
C CYS A 424 9.83 -36.98 -0.03
N SER A 425 9.04 -37.67 -0.88
CA SER A 425 9.20 -38.36 -2.17
C SER A 425 7.81 -38.57 -2.82
N ILE A 426 7.73 -38.71 -4.16
CA ILE A 426 6.49 -38.96 -4.95
C ILE A 426 6.11 -40.46 -4.91
N PRO A 427 4.80 -40.81 -4.91
CA PRO A 427 4.27 -41.59 -6.03
C PRO A 427 2.83 -41.25 -6.51
N SER A 428 2.75 -41.11 -7.84
CA SER A 428 1.70 -41.39 -8.84
C SER A 428 0.18 -41.42 -8.51
N ALA A 429 -0.51 -40.54 -9.24
CA ALA A 429 -1.84 -40.57 -9.88
C ALA A 429 -2.75 -41.83 -9.80
N SER A 430 -4.04 -41.56 -9.52
CA SER A 430 -5.18 -42.16 -10.24
C SER A 430 -6.45 -41.28 -10.15
N ASN A 431 -7.27 -41.35 -11.21
CA ASN A 431 -8.32 -40.43 -11.67
C ASN A 431 -9.60 -40.29 -10.81
N PRO A 432 -10.44 -39.27 -11.09
CA PRO A 432 -11.55 -38.81 -10.23
C PRO A 432 -12.92 -39.36 -10.64
N THR A 433 -13.83 -39.53 -9.67
CA THR A 433 -15.28 -39.42 -9.89
C THR A 433 -16.02 -38.93 -8.63
N ASP A 434 -16.68 -37.78 -8.78
CA ASP A 434 -17.98 -37.35 -8.24
C ASP A 434 -18.44 -37.81 -6.82
N LYS A 435 -18.58 -36.84 -5.89
CA LYS A 435 -19.85 -36.51 -5.19
C LYS A 435 -19.71 -35.49 -4.05
N SER A 436 -20.55 -34.45 -4.11
CA SER A 436 -21.06 -33.62 -3.01
C SER A 436 -20.05 -32.94 -2.07
N LEU A 437 -19.79 -31.64 -2.28
CA LEU A 437 -19.14 -30.76 -1.31
C LEU A 437 -20.04 -30.55 -0.08
N LYS A 438 -19.85 -31.38 0.95
CA LYS A 438 -20.13 -31.00 2.33
C LYS A 438 -18.91 -30.21 2.82
N ILE A 439 -19.12 -28.95 3.19
CA ILE A 439 -18.12 -28.10 3.84
C ILE A 439 -17.69 -28.79 5.15
N PRO A 440 -16.43 -29.23 5.33
CA PRO A 440 -16.00 -29.80 6.58
C PRO A 440 -15.78 -28.68 7.59
N THR A 441 -16.50 -28.72 8.70
CA THR A 441 -16.19 -27.93 9.90
C THR A 441 -14.95 -28.54 10.55
N MET A 442 -13.75 -28.06 10.20
CA MET A 442 -12.54 -28.42 10.95
C MET A 442 -12.47 -27.61 12.26
N SER A 443 -12.64 -28.33 13.37
CA SER A 443 -12.30 -27.90 14.72
C SER A 443 -10.76 -27.84 14.85
N VAL A 444 -10.17 -26.66 14.79
CA VAL A 444 -8.75 -26.44 15.14
C VAL A 444 -8.66 -26.18 16.63
N ILE A 445 -8.33 -27.20 17.43
CA ILE A 445 -7.92 -27.01 18.83
C ILE A 445 -6.43 -26.63 18.82
N GLY A 446 -6.14 -25.36 18.54
CA GLY A 446 -4.81 -24.77 18.74
C GLY A 446 -4.52 -24.51 20.22
N ASN A 447 -3.23 -24.45 20.58
CA ASN A 447 -2.75 -24.04 21.92
C ASN A 447 -2.09 -22.64 21.84
N ARG A 448 -2.78 -21.68 21.22
CA ARG A 448 -2.22 -20.34 20.88
C ARG A 448 -1.89 -19.47 22.09
N LEU A 449 -2.39 -19.80 23.28
CA LEU A 449 -2.13 -19.08 24.52
C LEU A 449 -1.52 -19.99 25.59
N ALA A 450 -0.86 -21.08 25.20
CA ALA A 450 -0.20 -21.99 26.12
C ALA A 450 0.68 -21.22 27.14
N GLY A 451 0.39 -21.39 28.43
CA GLY A 451 1.15 -20.78 29.52
C GLY A 451 0.84 -19.30 29.79
N GLN A 452 0.06 -18.64 28.93
CA GLN A 452 -0.23 -17.21 29.04
C GLN A 452 -1.31 -16.93 30.11
N VAL A 453 -1.22 -15.81 30.82
CA VAL A 453 -2.26 -15.34 31.75
C VAL A 453 -3.00 -14.16 31.17
N ALA A 454 -4.33 -14.22 31.19
CA ALA A 454 -5.21 -13.20 30.65
C ALA A 454 -6.06 -12.51 31.71
N VAL A 455 -6.19 -11.18 31.63
CA VAL A 455 -7.22 -10.39 32.33
C VAL A 455 -8.17 -9.83 31.27
N ILE A 456 -9.47 -10.06 31.45
CA ILE A 456 -10.52 -9.62 30.52
C ILE A 456 -11.56 -8.82 31.31
N THR A 457 -11.74 -7.55 30.96
CA THR A 457 -12.79 -6.70 31.55
C THR A 457 -14.09 -6.79 30.75
N GLY A 458 -15.23 -6.57 31.40
CA GLY A 458 -16.54 -6.77 30.75
C GLY A 458 -16.81 -8.25 30.48
N ALA A 459 -16.26 -9.14 31.32
CA ALA A 459 -16.30 -10.57 31.12
C ALA A 459 -17.66 -11.20 31.44
N ALA A 460 -18.60 -10.47 32.04
CA ALA A 460 -19.92 -10.99 32.39
C ALA A 460 -20.74 -11.43 31.17
N GLY A 461 -20.44 -10.97 29.95
CA GLY A 461 -21.23 -11.30 28.77
C GLY A 461 -20.53 -10.96 27.44
N GLY A 462 -21.28 -11.11 26.34
CA GLY A 462 -20.87 -10.67 25.01
C GLY A 462 -19.47 -11.15 24.59
N ILE A 463 -18.67 -10.20 24.08
CA ILE A 463 -17.30 -10.43 23.60
C ILE A 463 -16.41 -10.94 24.74
N GLY A 464 -16.52 -10.37 25.94
CA GLY A 464 -15.69 -10.72 27.09
C GLY A 464 -15.87 -12.18 27.49
N ARG A 465 -17.13 -12.64 27.66
CA ARG A 465 -17.44 -14.04 27.99
C ARG A 465 -16.95 -15.01 26.93
N LYS A 466 -17.18 -14.70 25.64
CA LYS A 466 -16.72 -15.55 24.53
C LYS A 466 -15.19 -15.61 24.45
N SER A 467 -14.51 -14.50 24.74
CA SER A 467 -13.05 -14.43 24.77
C SER A 467 -12.47 -15.22 25.94
N ALA A 468 -13.06 -15.13 27.14
CA ALA A 468 -12.62 -15.91 28.29
C ALA A 468 -12.66 -17.42 28.02
N ILE A 469 -13.79 -17.91 27.48
CA ILE A 469 -13.95 -19.32 27.09
C ILE A 469 -12.94 -19.70 26.00
N LEU A 470 -12.80 -18.88 24.96
CA LEU A 470 -11.89 -19.19 23.85
C LEU A 470 -10.42 -19.18 24.28
N PHE A 471 -9.99 -18.21 25.09
CA PHE A 471 -8.62 -18.09 25.55
C PHE A 471 -8.22 -19.27 26.42
N ALA A 472 -9.14 -19.70 27.30
CA ALA A 472 -8.96 -20.90 28.10
C ALA A 472 -8.85 -22.17 27.22
N LYS A 473 -9.73 -22.34 26.24
CA LYS A 473 -9.67 -23.47 25.29
C LYS A 473 -8.33 -23.53 24.53
N GLN A 474 -7.69 -22.38 24.33
CA GLN A 474 -6.40 -22.22 23.65
C GLN A 474 -5.19 -22.32 24.59
N GLY A 475 -5.39 -22.80 25.82
CA GLY A 475 -4.31 -23.18 26.73
C GLY A 475 -3.79 -22.06 27.63
N ALA A 476 -4.52 -20.94 27.77
CA ALA A 476 -4.19 -19.93 28.78
C ALA A 476 -4.04 -20.60 30.16
N ARG A 477 -2.95 -20.32 30.87
CA ARG A 477 -2.72 -20.83 32.22
C ARG A 477 -3.78 -20.34 33.20
N GLY A 478 -4.18 -19.08 33.07
CA GLY A 478 -5.18 -18.47 33.93
C GLY A 478 -5.96 -17.37 33.21
N VAL A 479 -7.24 -17.24 33.53
CA VAL A 479 -8.13 -16.21 33.00
C VAL A 479 -8.85 -15.48 34.15
N VAL A 480 -8.58 -14.20 34.32
CA VAL A 480 -9.33 -13.33 35.24
C VAL A 480 -10.50 -12.69 34.48
N CYS A 481 -11.71 -13.10 34.84
CA CYS A 481 -12.97 -12.55 34.37
C CYS A 481 -13.38 -11.36 35.25
N ALA A 482 -13.06 -10.14 34.83
CA ALA A 482 -13.36 -8.93 35.57
C ALA A 482 -14.66 -8.26 35.09
N ASP A 483 -15.57 -7.95 36.01
CA ASP A 483 -16.82 -7.25 35.70
C ASP A 483 -17.40 -6.54 36.93
N VAL A 484 -18.23 -5.51 36.73
CA VAL A 484 -18.98 -4.88 37.82
C VAL A 484 -20.08 -5.81 38.35
N ASN A 485 -20.63 -6.68 37.48
CA ASN A 485 -21.55 -7.75 37.83
C ASN A 485 -20.78 -9.02 38.20
N GLU A 486 -20.44 -9.13 39.48
CA GLU A 486 -19.68 -10.26 40.05
C GLU A 486 -20.34 -11.63 39.78
N ALA A 487 -21.66 -11.72 39.91
CA ALA A 487 -22.38 -12.98 39.72
C ALA A 487 -22.27 -13.48 38.27
N ALA A 488 -22.42 -12.60 37.29
CA ALA A 488 -22.30 -12.96 35.88
C ALA A 488 -20.84 -13.21 35.44
N ALA A 489 -19.87 -12.57 36.10
CA ALA A 489 -18.45 -12.92 35.94
C ALA A 489 -18.15 -14.32 36.52
N ALA A 490 -18.74 -14.67 37.67
CA ALA A 490 -18.62 -16.00 38.28
C ALA A 490 -19.26 -17.08 37.40
N GLU A 491 -20.44 -16.83 36.83
CA GLU A 491 -21.06 -17.70 35.82
C GLU A 491 -20.12 -17.92 34.63
N THR A 492 -19.48 -16.85 34.13
CA THR A 492 -18.51 -16.96 33.04
C THR A 492 -17.31 -17.84 33.41
N ALA A 493 -16.74 -17.66 34.61
CA ALA A 493 -15.65 -18.51 35.09
C ALA A 493 -16.09 -19.98 35.21
N GLN A 494 -17.32 -20.25 35.67
CA GLN A 494 -17.88 -21.62 35.71
C GLN A 494 -18.03 -22.21 34.31
N LEU A 495 -18.58 -21.46 33.35
CA LEU A 495 -18.72 -21.90 31.96
C LEU A 495 -17.35 -22.22 31.32
N VAL A 496 -16.32 -21.44 31.64
CA VAL A 496 -14.93 -21.76 31.21
C VAL A 496 -14.54 -23.15 31.72
N GLN A 497 -14.74 -23.42 33.00
CA GLN A 497 -14.37 -24.71 33.60
C GLN A 497 -15.18 -25.88 33.02
N GLU A 498 -16.48 -25.69 32.79
CA GLU A 498 -17.34 -26.69 32.16
C GLU A 498 -16.88 -27.02 30.74
N GLU A 499 -16.55 -26.01 29.95
CA GLU A 499 -16.08 -26.18 28.58
C GLU A 499 -14.70 -26.85 28.51
N LEU A 500 -13.80 -26.53 29.45
CA LEU A 500 -12.51 -27.21 29.56
C LEU A 500 -12.66 -28.68 29.95
N LYS A 501 -13.55 -28.98 30.90
CA LYS A 501 -13.87 -30.35 31.32
C LYS A 501 -14.39 -31.19 30.15
N LYS A 502 -15.25 -30.63 29.29
CA LYS A 502 -15.73 -31.31 28.06
C LYS A 502 -14.59 -31.65 27.09
N LEU A 503 -13.49 -30.89 27.13
CA LEU A 503 -12.30 -31.11 26.31
C LEU A 503 -11.22 -31.95 27.02
N GLY A 504 -11.49 -32.45 28.24
CA GLY A 504 -10.51 -33.18 29.04
C GLY A 504 -9.33 -32.32 29.53
N LYS A 505 -9.46 -30.99 29.53
CA LYS A 505 -8.43 -30.06 30.03
C LYS A 505 -8.77 -29.66 31.46
N THR A 506 -7.77 -29.69 32.36
CA THR A 506 -7.94 -29.30 33.77
C THR A 506 -6.94 -28.25 34.24
N ASP A 507 -5.96 -27.89 33.41
CA ASP A 507 -4.80 -27.12 33.86
C ASP A 507 -5.03 -25.60 33.84
N THR A 508 -6.08 -25.16 33.16
CA THR A 508 -6.47 -23.74 33.08
C THR A 508 -7.45 -23.40 34.18
N VAL A 509 -7.21 -22.30 34.90
CA VAL A 509 -8.13 -21.80 35.92
C VAL A 509 -8.73 -20.46 35.52
N ALA A 510 -10.05 -20.34 35.59
CA ALA A 510 -10.75 -19.06 35.47
C ALA A 510 -11.23 -18.55 36.85
N LEU A 511 -11.02 -17.27 37.12
CA LEU A 511 -11.45 -16.60 38.36
C LEU A 511 -12.29 -15.38 38.02
N ALA A 512 -13.36 -15.16 38.78
CA ALA A 512 -14.16 -13.94 38.70
C ALA A 512 -13.60 -12.88 39.66
N VAL A 513 -13.56 -11.63 39.21
CA VAL A 513 -13.18 -10.48 40.02
C VAL A 513 -14.23 -9.38 39.82
N LYS A 514 -14.81 -8.90 40.92
CA LYS A 514 -15.63 -7.70 40.88
C LYS A 514 -14.75 -6.48 40.62
N ALA A 515 -14.94 -5.79 39.51
CA ALA A 515 -14.18 -4.60 39.17
C ALA A 515 -15.02 -3.58 38.40
N ASP A 516 -15.12 -2.38 38.94
CA ASP A 516 -15.57 -1.20 38.20
C ASP A 516 -14.35 -0.54 37.55
N VAL A 517 -14.27 -0.59 36.22
CA VAL A 517 -13.10 -0.08 35.48
C VAL A 517 -12.90 1.43 35.61
N SER A 518 -13.92 2.18 36.04
CA SER A 518 -13.78 3.62 36.31
C SER A 518 -13.00 3.93 37.61
N LYS A 519 -12.79 2.91 38.46
CA LYS A 519 -12.15 3.00 39.77
C LYS A 519 -10.74 2.42 39.74
N ALA A 520 -9.76 3.26 40.06
CA ALA A 520 -8.36 2.87 40.02
C ALA A 520 -8.01 1.70 40.96
N SER A 521 -8.64 1.62 42.14
CA SER A 521 -8.44 0.53 43.11
C SER A 521 -8.86 -0.83 42.56
N ASP A 522 -9.99 -0.86 41.86
CA ASP A 522 -10.60 -2.09 41.35
C ASP A 522 -9.77 -2.64 40.18
N VAL A 523 -9.34 -1.76 39.28
CA VAL A 523 -8.46 -2.09 38.15
C VAL A 523 -7.08 -2.56 38.64
N GLU A 524 -6.52 -1.92 39.67
CA GLU A 524 -5.28 -2.40 40.29
C GLU A 524 -5.48 -3.79 40.90
N ASN A 525 -6.60 -4.02 41.59
CA ASN A 525 -6.90 -5.29 42.25
C ASN A 525 -7.07 -6.46 41.28
N MET A 526 -7.72 -6.26 40.13
CA MET A 526 -7.86 -7.34 39.13
C MET A 526 -6.51 -7.73 38.51
N VAL A 527 -5.60 -6.77 38.30
CA VAL A 527 -4.23 -7.04 37.82
C VAL A 527 -3.41 -7.77 38.89
N LYS A 528 -3.46 -7.29 40.14
CA LYS A 528 -2.80 -7.96 41.28
C LYS A 528 -3.30 -9.38 41.49
N THR A 529 -4.59 -9.63 41.28
CA THR A 529 -5.17 -10.98 41.34
C THR A 529 -4.54 -11.90 40.31
N ALA A 530 -4.35 -11.45 39.06
CA ALA A 530 -3.66 -12.25 38.04
C ALA A 530 -2.21 -12.58 38.42
N GLU A 531 -1.47 -11.59 38.92
CA GLU A 531 -0.09 -11.81 39.38
C GLU A 531 -0.02 -12.76 40.58
N LYS A 532 -0.92 -12.62 41.55
CA LYS A 532 -0.95 -13.43 42.77
C LYS A 532 -1.35 -14.87 42.51
N GLU A 533 -2.43 -15.09 41.76
CA GLU A 533 -3.02 -16.42 41.58
C GLU A 533 -2.35 -17.21 40.45
N PHE A 534 -1.81 -16.51 39.45
CA PHE A 534 -1.23 -17.15 38.27
C PHE A 534 0.24 -16.80 38.04
N GLY A 535 0.83 -15.87 38.78
CA GLY A 535 2.26 -15.55 38.68
C GLY A 535 2.63 -14.55 37.59
N GLY A 536 1.67 -13.92 36.92
CA GLY A 536 1.94 -12.86 35.93
C GLY A 536 0.72 -12.41 35.15
N LEU A 537 0.95 -11.48 34.20
CA LEU A 537 -0.04 -11.01 33.23
C LEU A 537 0.62 -10.90 31.86
N ASN A 538 0.08 -11.60 30.86
CA ASN A 538 0.59 -11.58 29.50
C ASN A 538 -0.41 -10.99 28.50
N VAL A 539 -1.70 -11.14 28.76
CA VAL A 539 -2.78 -10.62 27.90
C VAL A 539 -3.71 -9.73 28.73
N LEU A 540 -3.84 -8.47 28.34
CA LEU A 540 -4.84 -7.58 28.93
C LEU A 540 -5.85 -7.20 27.87
N PHE A 541 -7.09 -7.62 28.05
CA PHE A 541 -8.19 -7.24 27.17
C PHE A 541 -9.09 -6.22 27.89
N ASN A 542 -8.86 -4.94 27.61
CA ASN A 542 -9.69 -3.84 28.05
C ASN A 542 -10.96 -3.78 27.20
N ASN A 543 -11.92 -4.64 27.53
CA ASN A 543 -13.15 -4.83 26.77
C ASN A 543 -14.39 -4.17 27.40
N ALA A 544 -14.38 -3.88 28.70
CA ALA A 544 -15.51 -3.18 29.34
C ALA A 544 -15.80 -1.84 28.66
N GLY A 545 -17.07 -1.57 28.42
CA GLY A 545 -17.52 -0.30 27.85
C GLY A 545 -19.04 -0.18 27.86
N ILE A 546 -19.52 1.05 27.79
CA ILE A 546 -20.95 1.38 27.72
C ILE A 546 -21.24 2.26 26.52
N MET A 547 -22.47 2.19 26.03
CA MET A 547 -23.11 3.17 25.16
C MET A 547 -24.40 3.57 25.86
N HIS A 548 -24.42 4.75 26.47
CA HIS A 548 -25.54 5.16 27.31
C HIS A 548 -26.75 5.50 26.44
N SER A 549 -27.96 5.09 26.84
CA SER A 549 -29.17 5.30 26.04
C SER A 549 -29.63 6.76 25.94
N ALA A 550 -29.09 7.63 26.80
CA ALA A 550 -29.32 9.08 26.79
C ALA A 550 -28.15 9.87 26.17
N ASP A 551 -27.20 9.19 25.54
CA ASP A 551 -26.17 9.83 24.70
C ASP A 551 -26.83 10.27 23.39
N ASP A 552 -26.52 11.49 22.92
CA ASP A 552 -27.17 12.13 21.78
C ASP A 552 -26.16 13.07 21.08
N ASP A 553 -26.58 14.22 20.56
CA ASP A 553 -25.73 15.26 19.99
C ASP A 553 -25.12 16.20 21.04
N ALA A 554 -24.42 17.24 20.61
CA ALA A 554 -23.70 18.16 21.50
C ALA A 554 -24.62 19.08 22.34
N ILE A 555 -25.87 19.29 21.93
CA ILE A 555 -26.80 20.17 22.63
C ILE A 555 -27.71 19.39 23.59
N ALA A 556 -27.93 18.10 23.34
CA ALA A 556 -28.80 17.24 24.15
C ALA A 556 -28.03 16.36 25.15
N THR A 557 -26.80 15.93 24.83
CA THR A 557 -26.01 15.07 25.72
C THR A 557 -25.69 15.80 27.03
N GLN A 558 -26.14 15.23 28.15
CA GLN A 558 -25.88 15.78 29.48
C GLN A 558 -24.46 15.47 29.93
N GLU A 559 -23.89 16.36 30.76
CA GLU A 559 -22.50 16.22 31.26
C GLU A 559 -22.29 14.92 32.04
N ASP A 560 -23.30 14.45 32.81
CA ASP A 560 -23.20 13.21 33.56
C ASP A 560 -23.13 11.97 32.66
N VAL A 561 -23.87 11.97 31.55
CA VAL A 561 -23.81 10.92 30.50
C VAL A 561 -22.45 10.93 29.81
N TRP A 562 -21.96 12.13 29.46
CA TRP A 562 -20.63 12.32 28.88
C TRP A 562 -19.53 11.80 29.83
N ASP A 563 -19.54 12.26 31.06
CA ASP A 563 -18.54 11.91 32.09
C ASP A 563 -18.57 10.43 32.42
N LEU A 564 -19.76 9.82 32.56
CA LEU A 564 -19.89 8.38 32.80
C LEU A 564 -19.27 7.58 31.65
N THR A 565 -19.59 7.96 30.40
CA THR A 565 -19.08 7.29 29.20
C THR A 565 -17.56 7.41 29.09
N MET A 566 -17.01 8.61 29.32
CA MET A 566 -15.56 8.83 29.30
C MET A 566 -14.85 8.14 30.46
N ASN A 567 -15.43 8.13 31.65
CA ASN A 567 -14.88 7.46 32.84
C ASN A 567 -14.78 5.94 32.67
N ILE A 568 -15.74 5.33 31.97
CA ILE A 568 -15.73 3.88 31.73
C ILE A 568 -14.89 3.56 30.50
N ASN A 569 -15.21 4.15 29.34
CA ASN A 569 -14.64 3.73 28.06
C ASN A 569 -13.20 4.20 27.84
N VAL A 570 -12.83 5.39 28.35
CA VAL A 570 -11.50 5.98 28.14
C VAL A 570 -10.63 5.80 29.37
N LYS A 571 -11.08 6.32 30.51
CA LYS A 571 -10.33 6.22 31.77
C LYS A 571 -10.17 4.76 32.21
N GLY A 572 -11.16 3.90 31.99
CA GLY A 572 -11.04 2.46 32.27
C GLY A 572 -9.92 1.79 31.46
N VAL A 573 -9.82 2.08 30.17
CA VAL A 573 -8.72 1.60 29.30
C VAL A 573 -7.37 2.14 29.78
N PHE A 574 -7.30 3.44 30.08
CA PHE A 574 -6.11 4.07 30.62
C PHE A 574 -5.66 3.40 31.93
N LEU A 575 -6.58 3.19 32.88
CA LEU A 575 -6.27 2.54 34.15
C LEU A 575 -5.81 1.10 33.93
N GLY A 576 -6.47 0.37 33.00
CA GLY A 576 -6.07 -0.97 32.62
C GLY A 576 -4.62 -1.00 32.14
N CYS A 577 -4.25 -0.10 31.23
CA CYS A 577 -2.87 0.03 30.75
C CYS A 577 -1.90 0.47 31.86
N LYS A 578 -2.30 1.45 32.69
CA LYS A 578 -1.50 1.99 33.80
C LYS A 578 -1.04 0.89 34.77
N TYR A 579 -1.92 -0.04 35.13
CA TYR A 579 -1.59 -1.13 36.04
C TYR A 579 -1.09 -2.39 35.31
N GLY A 580 -1.58 -2.66 34.11
CA GLY A 580 -1.23 -3.83 33.32
C GLY A 580 0.19 -3.79 32.74
N ILE A 581 0.65 -2.64 32.22
CA ILE A 581 1.97 -2.51 31.60
C ILE A 581 3.10 -2.86 32.59
N PRO A 582 3.12 -2.34 33.84
CA PRO A 582 4.10 -2.78 34.83
C PRO A 582 4.08 -4.28 35.11
N ALA A 583 2.90 -4.91 35.16
CA ALA A 583 2.77 -6.35 35.36
C ALA A 583 3.30 -7.15 34.16
N MET A 584 3.00 -6.71 32.93
CA MET A 584 3.50 -7.32 31.70
C MET A 584 5.02 -7.21 31.57
N ARG A 585 5.62 -6.07 31.96
CA ARG A 585 7.08 -5.92 32.02
C ARG A 585 7.71 -6.97 32.92
N ARG A 586 7.13 -7.23 34.10
CA ARG A 586 7.59 -8.28 35.02
C ARG A 586 7.41 -9.69 34.43
N ALA A 587 6.39 -9.88 33.60
CA ALA A 587 6.12 -11.15 32.92
C ALA A 587 6.96 -11.37 31.64
N GLY A 588 7.76 -10.37 31.19
CA GLY A 588 8.62 -10.47 30.01
C GLY A 588 8.00 -9.95 28.70
N GLY A 589 6.88 -9.25 28.78
CA GLY A 589 6.14 -8.73 27.62
C GLY A 589 4.70 -9.24 27.57
N GLY A 590 3.99 -8.89 26.50
CA GLY A 590 2.60 -9.30 26.33
C GLY A 590 1.84 -8.56 25.24
N SER A 591 0.52 -8.73 25.26
CA SER A 591 -0.40 -8.09 24.33
C SER A 591 -1.54 -7.40 25.08
N ILE A 592 -1.74 -6.12 24.77
CA ILE A 592 -2.87 -5.31 25.22
C ILE A 592 -3.82 -5.13 24.05
N ILE A 593 -5.08 -5.47 24.28
CA ILE A 593 -6.17 -5.28 23.34
C ILE A 593 -7.14 -4.29 23.98
N ASN A 594 -7.37 -3.16 23.32
CA ASN A 594 -8.30 -2.15 23.77
C ASN A 594 -9.54 -2.16 22.87
N THR A 595 -10.72 -2.37 23.42
CA THR A 595 -11.96 -2.34 22.63
C THR A 595 -12.35 -0.91 22.29
N ALA A 596 -12.05 -0.50 21.06
CA ALA A 596 -12.57 0.70 20.43
C ALA A 596 -13.94 0.40 19.78
N SER A 597 -14.21 0.95 18.60
CA SER A 597 -15.37 0.63 17.76
C SER A 597 -15.15 1.19 16.37
N PHE A 598 -15.83 0.64 15.37
CA PHE A 598 -15.84 1.22 14.03
C PHE A 598 -16.29 2.70 14.03
N VAL A 599 -17.15 3.12 14.98
CA VAL A 599 -17.55 4.53 15.10
C VAL A 599 -16.43 5.44 15.62
N GLY A 600 -15.33 4.89 16.14
CA GLY A 600 -14.12 5.68 16.40
C GLY A 600 -13.36 6.07 15.13
N ILE A 601 -13.69 5.45 14.00
CA ILE A 601 -13.08 5.67 12.68
C ILE A 601 -14.06 6.42 11.75
N LEU A 602 -15.37 6.14 11.89
CA LEU A 602 -16.44 6.71 11.08
C LEU A 602 -17.50 7.42 11.95
N GLY A 603 -18.01 8.57 11.50
CA GLY A 603 -19.16 9.22 12.14
C GLY A 603 -20.44 8.38 12.00
N ALA A 604 -21.32 8.46 13.00
CA ALA A 604 -22.62 7.82 12.96
C ALA A 604 -23.72 8.82 12.59
N ALA A 605 -24.64 8.39 11.71
CA ALA A 605 -25.80 9.20 11.32
C ALA A 605 -26.84 9.32 12.45
N THR A 606 -26.85 8.39 13.40
CA THR A 606 -27.61 8.49 14.64
C THR A 606 -26.71 9.09 15.72
N PRO A 607 -27.14 10.13 16.44
CA PRO A 607 -26.35 10.75 17.50
C PRO A 607 -25.96 9.74 18.60
N GLN A 608 -24.71 9.85 19.05
CA GLN A 608 -24.07 9.06 20.12
C GLN A 608 -22.69 9.67 20.41
N LEU A 609 -22.70 10.96 20.71
CA LEU A 609 -21.52 11.81 20.68
C LEU A 609 -20.47 11.37 21.71
N ALA A 610 -20.88 11.09 22.95
CA ALA A 610 -19.96 10.67 24.01
C ALA A 610 -19.33 9.32 23.69
N TYR A 611 -20.13 8.36 23.20
CA TYR A 611 -19.64 7.04 22.83
C TYR A 611 -18.62 7.12 21.68
N THR A 612 -18.97 7.79 20.59
CA THR A 612 -18.11 7.99 19.42
C THR A 612 -16.78 8.64 19.81
N SER A 613 -16.85 9.72 20.59
CA SER A 613 -15.67 10.44 21.10
C SER A 613 -14.79 9.52 21.96
N SER A 614 -15.40 8.74 22.85
CA SER A 614 -14.67 7.81 23.71
C SER A 614 -13.91 6.74 22.91
N LYS A 615 -14.50 6.20 21.83
CA LYS A 615 -13.87 5.16 21.01
C LYS A 615 -12.77 5.70 20.12
N GLY A 616 -12.89 6.94 19.63
CA GLY A 616 -11.78 7.66 18.98
C GLY A 616 -10.60 7.91 19.92
N ALA A 617 -10.87 8.29 21.18
CA ALA A 617 -9.84 8.47 22.19
C ALA A 617 -9.06 7.16 22.48
N VAL A 618 -9.75 6.02 22.52
CA VAL A 618 -9.12 4.70 22.71
C VAL A 618 -8.20 4.33 21.54
N ILE A 619 -8.56 4.65 20.31
CA ILE A 619 -7.70 4.44 19.13
C ILE A 619 -6.41 5.25 19.25
N ALA A 620 -6.54 6.55 19.53
CA ALA A 620 -5.39 7.43 19.69
C ALA A 620 -4.46 6.97 20.83
N MET A 621 -5.04 6.62 21.98
CA MET A 621 -4.31 6.12 23.15
C MET A 621 -3.57 4.81 22.83
N SER A 622 -4.19 3.89 22.08
CA SER A 622 -3.58 2.61 21.72
C SER A 622 -2.36 2.80 20.81
N ARG A 623 -2.44 3.73 19.84
CA ARG A 623 -1.31 4.07 18.96
C ARG A 623 -0.12 4.69 19.72
N GLU A 624 -0.41 5.57 20.67
CA GLU A 624 0.61 6.20 21.52
C GLU A 624 1.33 5.14 22.38
N LEU A 625 0.57 4.33 23.11
CA LEU A 625 1.11 3.28 23.98
C LEU A 625 1.88 2.22 23.18
N ALA A 626 1.39 1.85 22.00
CA ALA A 626 2.09 0.93 21.10
C ALA A 626 3.49 1.44 20.75
N THR A 627 3.63 2.72 20.43
CA THR A 627 4.91 3.33 20.04
C THR A 627 5.87 3.39 21.23
N ILE A 628 5.37 3.78 22.41
CA ILE A 628 6.17 3.89 23.64
C ILE A 628 6.72 2.52 24.09
N HIS A 629 5.88 1.48 24.03
CA HIS A 629 6.16 0.19 24.68
C HIS A 629 6.64 -0.92 23.72
N ALA A 630 6.72 -0.67 22.40
CA ALA A 630 7.12 -1.68 21.41
C ALA A 630 8.46 -2.36 21.73
N ARG A 631 9.46 -1.61 22.20
CA ARG A 631 10.79 -2.14 22.57
C ARG A 631 10.81 -2.96 23.87
N GLU A 632 9.71 -2.93 24.63
CA GLU A 632 9.54 -3.71 25.86
C GLU A 632 8.84 -5.05 25.62
N ASN A 633 8.71 -5.47 24.36
CA ASN A 633 7.96 -6.65 23.93
C ASN A 633 6.48 -6.59 24.37
N ILE A 634 5.90 -5.38 24.40
CA ILE A 634 4.49 -5.16 24.70
C ILE A 634 3.82 -4.58 23.46
N ARG A 635 2.87 -5.34 22.93
CA ARG A 635 2.05 -4.92 21.78
C ARG A 635 0.76 -4.30 22.28
N VAL A 636 0.31 -3.21 21.66
CA VAL A 636 -0.94 -2.54 22.03
C VAL A 636 -1.75 -2.30 20.77
N ASN A 637 -2.95 -2.86 20.69
CA ASN A 637 -3.82 -2.74 19.52
C ASN A 637 -5.24 -2.38 19.92
N ALA A 638 -5.93 -1.61 19.09
CA ALA A 638 -7.32 -1.25 19.28
C ALA A 638 -8.22 -2.18 18.44
N LEU A 639 -8.99 -3.07 19.08
CA LEU A 639 -10.01 -3.85 18.38
C LEU A 639 -11.20 -2.94 18.07
N CYS A 640 -11.61 -2.85 16.80
CA CYS A 640 -12.69 -1.99 16.33
C CYS A 640 -13.85 -2.85 15.76
N PRO A 641 -14.77 -3.34 16.61
CA PRO A 641 -15.93 -4.11 16.17
C PRO A 641 -16.92 -3.27 15.37
N GLY A 642 -17.56 -3.91 14.38
CA GLY A 642 -18.79 -3.45 13.75
C GLY A 642 -20.05 -3.79 14.55
N PRO A 643 -21.25 -3.68 13.95
CA PRO A 643 -22.50 -4.03 14.61
C PRO A 643 -22.58 -5.53 14.89
N LEU A 644 -22.78 -5.89 16.15
CA LEU A 644 -22.87 -7.28 16.60
C LEU A 644 -24.30 -7.69 16.92
N ASN A 645 -24.62 -8.94 16.62
CA ASN A 645 -25.89 -9.58 16.94
C ASN A 645 -26.02 -9.79 18.45
N THR A 646 -26.40 -8.72 19.16
CA THR A 646 -26.57 -8.71 20.61
C THR A 646 -28.03 -8.44 20.95
N GLU A 647 -28.49 -8.95 22.08
CA GLU A 647 -29.86 -8.65 22.56
C GLU A 647 -30.13 -7.14 22.64
N LEU A 648 -29.11 -6.36 23.04
CA LEU A 648 -29.21 -4.91 23.07
C LEU A 648 -29.48 -4.34 21.68
N LEU A 649 -28.67 -4.69 20.68
CA LEU A 649 -28.87 -4.21 19.32
C LEU A 649 -30.20 -4.70 18.74
N GLN A 650 -30.58 -5.96 18.97
CA GLN A 650 -31.84 -6.52 18.46
C GLN A 650 -33.08 -5.85 19.07
N LYS A 651 -33.00 -5.39 20.34
CA LYS A 651 -34.08 -4.57 20.94
C LYS A 651 -34.19 -3.19 20.29
N PHE A 652 -33.08 -2.61 19.83
CA PHE A 652 -33.11 -1.36 19.06
C PHE A 652 -33.57 -1.57 17.60
N LEU A 653 -33.27 -2.74 17.01
CA LEU A 653 -33.62 -3.14 15.65
C LEU A 653 -34.83 -4.10 15.63
N ASP A 654 -35.87 -3.74 16.39
CA ASP A 654 -37.06 -4.54 16.65
C ASP A 654 -38.01 -4.70 15.45
N THR A 655 -37.75 -4.00 14.34
CA THR A 655 -38.47 -4.17 13.07
C THR A 655 -37.51 -4.54 11.95
N GLU A 656 -38.02 -5.27 10.95
CA GLU A 656 -37.22 -5.67 9.78
C GLU A 656 -36.72 -4.45 9.02
N GLU A 657 -37.50 -3.37 8.94
CA GLU A 657 -37.10 -2.13 8.30
C GLU A 657 -35.93 -1.45 9.03
N LYS A 658 -35.96 -1.38 10.37
CA LYS A 658 -34.83 -0.86 11.16
C LYS A 658 -33.58 -1.72 10.96
N LYS A 659 -33.75 -3.04 10.95
CA LYS A 659 -32.68 -4.00 10.75
C LYS A 659 -32.05 -3.87 9.35
N GLN A 660 -32.86 -3.83 8.30
CA GLN A 660 -32.40 -3.66 6.92
C GLN A 660 -31.73 -2.30 6.69
N ARG A 661 -32.27 -1.22 7.29
CA ARG A 661 -31.61 0.10 7.27
C ARG A 661 -30.21 0.08 7.88
N ARG A 662 -29.93 -0.80 8.84
CA ARG A 662 -28.57 -0.96 9.39
C ARG A 662 -27.73 -1.93 8.56
N LEU A 663 -28.31 -3.03 8.11
CA LEU A 663 -27.62 -4.08 7.36
C LEU A 663 -27.18 -3.64 5.96
N VAL A 664 -27.89 -2.69 5.34
CA VAL A 664 -27.48 -2.14 4.03
C VAL A 664 -26.06 -1.56 4.06
N HIS A 665 -25.61 -1.10 5.22
CA HIS A 665 -24.26 -0.58 5.44
C HIS A 665 -23.22 -1.67 5.72
N VAL A 666 -23.61 -2.94 5.86
CA VAL A 666 -22.71 -4.05 6.18
C VAL A 666 -22.59 -4.97 4.96
N PRO A 667 -21.51 -4.89 4.15
CA PRO A 667 -21.32 -5.69 2.95
C PRO A 667 -21.48 -7.20 3.14
N MET A 668 -21.09 -7.74 4.30
CA MET A 668 -21.29 -9.16 4.61
C MET A 668 -22.77 -9.56 4.80
N GLY A 669 -23.71 -8.60 4.76
CA GLY A 669 -25.16 -8.84 4.80
C GLY A 669 -25.68 -9.36 6.13
N ARG A 670 -24.86 -9.36 7.19
CA ARG A 670 -25.22 -9.85 8.53
C ARG A 670 -24.47 -9.09 9.62
N PHE A 671 -25.03 -9.10 10.83
CA PHE A 671 -24.29 -8.66 12.00
C PHE A 671 -23.20 -9.66 12.38
N GLY A 672 -22.12 -9.14 12.97
CA GLY A 672 -21.05 -9.96 13.52
C GLY A 672 -21.50 -10.67 14.80
N GLU A 673 -20.84 -11.75 15.15
CA GLU A 673 -21.08 -12.49 16.39
C GLU A 673 -19.99 -12.19 17.42
N ALA A 674 -20.34 -12.21 18.71
CA ALA A 674 -19.36 -12.03 19.79
C ALA A 674 -18.21 -13.07 19.72
N ALA A 675 -18.50 -14.26 19.20
CA ALA A 675 -17.51 -15.30 18.97
C ALA A 675 -16.48 -14.93 17.87
N GLU A 676 -16.85 -14.11 16.89
CA GLU A 676 -15.94 -13.61 15.85
C GLU A 676 -14.99 -12.57 16.43
N MET A 677 -15.50 -11.68 17.30
CA MET A 677 -14.67 -10.74 18.04
C MET A 677 -13.68 -11.44 18.97
N ALA A 678 -14.12 -12.53 19.62
CA ALA A 678 -13.25 -13.34 20.46
C ALA A 678 -12.09 -13.97 19.66
N LYS A 679 -12.33 -14.41 18.41
CA LYS A 679 -11.27 -14.93 17.52
C LYS A 679 -10.27 -13.85 17.12
N ALA A 680 -10.75 -12.63 16.83
CA ALA A 680 -9.89 -11.48 16.56
C ALA A 680 -9.05 -11.09 17.78
N ALA A 681 -9.65 -11.04 18.97
CA ALA A 681 -8.95 -10.81 20.22
C ALA A 681 -7.91 -11.91 20.49
N LEU A 682 -8.21 -13.18 20.20
CA LEU A 682 -7.26 -14.29 20.31
C LEU A 682 -6.07 -14.11 19.38
N PHE A 683 -6.30 -13.73 18.12
CA PHE A 683 -5.23 -13.44 17.17
C PHE A 683 -4.31 -12.34 17.70
N LEU A 684 -4.88 -11.20 18.10
CA LEU A 684 -4.11 -10.10 18.67
C LEU A 684 -3.39 -10.47 19.97
N ALA A 685 -3.97 -11.37 20.79
CA ALA A 685 -3.37 -11.85 22.04
C ALA A 685 -2.16 -12.79 21.80
N SER A 686 -2.16 -13.54 20.70
CA SER A 686 -1.18 -14.59 20.41
C SER A 686 0.05 -14.10 19.63
N ASP A 687 1.04 -14.98 19.50
CA ASP A 687 2.26 -14.74 18.71
C ASP A 687 2.02 -14.62 17.20
N ASP A 688 0.85 -15.01 16.72
CA ASP A 688 0.45 -14.81 15.31
C ASP A 688 0.35 -13.31 14.97
N ALA A 689 0.24 -12.45 15.99
CA ALA A 689 0.28 -11.00 15.87
C ALA A 689 1.62 -10.41 16.34
N SER A 690 2.70 -11.19 16.38
CA SER A 690 4.03 -10.81 16.92
C SER A 690 4.61 -9.53 16.32
N TYR A 691 4.28 -9.21 15.06
CA TYR A 691 4.72 -7.98 14.39
C TYR A 691 3.60 -6.93 14.22
N ILE A 692 2.47 -7.09 14.93
CA ILE A 692 1.32 -6.19 14.88
C ILE A 692 1.20 -5.43 16.21
N THR A 693 1.47 -4.13 16.16
CA THR A 693 1.27 -3.18 17.26
C THR A 693 0.82 -1.82 16.70
N GLY A 694 0.00 -1.08 17.45
CA GLY A 694 -0.47 0.27 17.09
C GLY A 694 -1.58 0.32 16.05
N THR A 695 -2.20 -0.81 15.70
CA THR A 695 -3.26 -0.84 14.70
C THR A 695 -4.65 -0.58 15.29
N SER A 696 -5.48 0.10 14.50
CA SER A 696 -6.94 0.04 14.62
C SER A 696 -7.44 -1.21 13.90
N PHE A 697 -7.47 -2.33 14.61
CA PHE A 697 -7.82 -3.64 14.06
C PHE A 697 -9.34 -3.75 13.83
N VAL A 698 -9.77 -3.42 12.63
CA VAL A 698 -11.19 -3.39 12.22
C VAL A 698 -11.74 -4.80 11.99
N VAL A 699 -12.85 -5.12 12.64
CA VAL A 699 -13.59 -6.39 12.45
C VAL A 699 -15.08 -6.08 12.42
N ASP A 700 -15.57 -5.67 11.25
CA ASP A 700 -16.83 -4.93 11.17
C ASP A 700 -17.79 -5.37 10.05
N GLY A 701 -17.44 -6.44 9.32
CA GLY A 701 -18.23 -6.91 8.19
C GLY A 701 -18.14 -6.02 6.95
N GLY A 702 -17.13 -5.15 6.88
CA GLY A 702 -16.84 -4.27 5.75
C GLY A 702 -17.52 -2.90 5.83
N ILE A 703 -18.24 -2.58 6.92
CA ILE A 703 -19.01 -1.33 7.04
C ILE A 703 -18.14 -0.07 6.90
N THR A 704 -16.91 -0.07 7.43
CA THR A 704 -15.99 1.07 7.27
C THR A 704 -15.32 1.13 5.90
N SER A 705 -15.37 0.04 5.12
CA SER A 705 -14.81 -0.04 3.77
C SER A 705 -15.85 0.12 2.67
N ALA A 706 -17.12 0.34 3.04
CA ALA A 706 -18.24 0.40 2.11
C ALA A 706 -18.83 1.81 2.04
N TYR A 707 -18.96 2.33 0.83
CA TYR A 707 -19.74 3.53 0.55
C TYR A 707 -21.14 3.10 0.10
N VAL A 708 -22.15 3.42 0.92
CA VAL A 708 -23.54 3.02 0.68
C VAL A 708 -24.40 4.27 0.54
N THR A 709 -25.03 4.44 -0.62
CA THR A 709 -25.94 5.55 -0.92
C THR A 709 -27.38 5.11 -0.72
N SER A 710 -28.21 5.95 -0.08
CA SER A 710 -29.65 5.67 0.05
C SER A 710 -30.35 5.68 -1.30
N GLU A 711 -31.22 4.71 -1.56
CA GLU A 711 -32.22 4.80 -2.64
C GLU A 711 -33.44 5.58 -2.11
N GLY A 712 -33.68 6.81 -2.62
CA GLY A 712 -34.84 7.64 -2.26
C GLY A 712 -34.54 9.15 -2.21
N GLN A 713 -35.58 9.99 -2.28
CA GLN A 713 -35.45 11.43 -1.99
C GLN A 713 -35.11 11.62 -0.51
N VAL A 714 -33.93 12.19 -0.26
CA VAL A 714 -33.51 12.60 1.08
C VAL A 714 -33.96 14.04 1.27
N ASP A 715 -34.88 14.29 2.21
CA ASP A 715 -35.09 15.64 2.74
C ASP A 715 -33.77 16.07 3.41
N PRO A 716 -33.10 17.12 2.93
CA PRO A 716 -31.81 17.55 3.45
C PRO A 716 -31.84 18.00 4.92
N PHE A 717 -33.01 18.10 5.57
CA PHE A 717 -33.14 18.61 6.94
C PHE A 717 -33.88 17.71 7.94
N GLY A 718 -34.25 16.47 7.59
CA GLY A 718 -34.65 15.45 8.59
C GLY A 718 -35.82 15.81 9.52
N GLY A 719 -36.85 16.52 9.04
CA GLY A 719 -38.10 16.69 9.77
C GLY A 719 -39.01 15.44 9.66
N PRO A 720 -39.88 15.15 10.64
CA PRO A 720 -40.86 14.08 10.49
C PRO A 720 -41.82 14.43 9.36
N SER A 721 -41.95 13.55 8.36
CA SER A 721 -42.94 13.69 7.30
C SER A 721 -44.35 13.50 7.89
N GLU A 722 -45.06 14.58 8.16
CA GLU A 722 -46.52 14.53 8.21
C GLU A 722 -47.09 14.54 6.79
N VAL A 723 -48.11 13.69 6.62
CA VAL A 723 -49.00 13.41 5.46
C VAL A 723 -48.58 12.25 4.57
#